data_AF-A0A7X3X2T9-F1
#
_entry.id   AF-A0A7X3X2T9-F1
#
_cell.length_a   1.000
_cell.length_b   1.000
_cell.length_c   1.000
_cell.angle_alpha   90.00
_cell.angle_beta   90.00
_cell.angle_gamma   90.00
#
_symmetry.space_group_name_H-M   'P 1'
#
loop_
_entity.id
_entity.type
_entity.pdbx_description
1 polymer ?
#
loop_
_entity_poly.entity_id
_entity_poly.type
_entity_poly.pdbx_seq_one_letter_code
_entity_poly.pdbx_strand_id
1 'polypeptide(L)'
;MKKRSRRSPQRAGLLLVGILLVLGACESGGPPTGYTPEELAAAKAELRDHRRLRTYEAGKLLGDEWVARAPHDSELRALYAYQLVGWGFSKEVHEQADAILADDPDDPWGLYTRAYAHFADRDAELAFETVRDAWEASPQPEFAFLYLRALVRVDFEAAREFLASLDDEARGWPEVLRMEAEIEDVARYELEDPSWADSMRATWAEYKERFPDHVLGYTRLANEAYNDRRMDDWTSLMEAALELAPGSAEVRGQHWRGLWMSELLPREERRPAIEASMAAYRKASPETVEGLQSMATLYRQMEDEERAAELDAQIVALDPASYHASSVYLTRMRATRDKLYELYEEHGEDSPEYHAQLVVVRDAVHEYLAKPLYNDTYKGGAYLNLFSALRAMDPVPAEELAEAIRGMAEHERLNPHITFGDAPLAMIEHTPYALEAADIARAGVPHVYEYMKEMRSFYDTEGEFDQSLRYRLGSIYDVIGWAHFKAGDAEDARHTLERALALAEGNRDVRYHLGQVYERLAAEEESDAEAETEWLDRAEDSYIAGFGASRGENPNETALEALYERRNGSRDGIEEYLATLDERDRTRRHERIMESRVEDAETYRAFELARLDGEIVNSADLEGKIAVLHFWGTWCGPCIVELPEYQEFDERYREDPDVHVLSISNDETNEIIEDFLAKNNYDFTVLIDAGYTERAGVTAWPTTWFVDRDGYVRFEAIGTALKLDEEFSWRVEALRGDPGSHSGGDNP
;
A
#
# COMPACT_ATOMS: atom_id res chain seq x y z
N MET A 1 -15.01 -41.46 -41.74
CA MET A 1 -16.30 -42.18 -41.60
C MET A 1 -16.86 -41.85 -40.21
N LYS A 2 -17.85 -40.96 -40.08
CA LYS A 2 -19.29 -41.28 -39.86
C LYS A 2 -19.48 -42.28 -38.69
N LYS A 3 -20.17 -41.94 -37.59
CA LYS A 3 -21.59 -41.52 -37.48
C LYS A 3 -21.79 -40.74 -36.15
N ARG A 4 -22.44 -39.56 -36.13
CA ARG A 4 -23.90 -39.26 -36.20
C ARG A 4 -24.70 -39.93 -35.05
N SER A 5 -25.72 -39.35 -34.41
CA SER A 5 -26.41 -38.04 -34.41
C SER A 5 -27.71 -38.22 -33.62
N ARG A 6 -28.27 -37.11 -33.09
CA ARG A 6 -29.71 -36.76 -32.89
C ARG A 6 -29.95 -36.28 -31.44
N ARG A 7 -30.57 -35.12 -31.20
CA ARG A 7 -31.77 -34.56 -31.87
C ARG A 7 -31.72 -33.05 -32.15
N SER A 8 -32.70 -32.69 -32.98
CA SER A 8 -33.03 -31.52 -33.77
C SER A 8 -33.79 -30.40 -33.00
N PRO A 9 -34.10 -29.26 -33.64
CA PRO A 9 -34.40 -27.97 -33.02
C PRO A 9 -35.91 -27.62 -33.00
N GLN A 10 -36.27 -26.61 -32.20
CA GLN A 10 -37.48 -25.82 -32.40
C GLN A 10 -37.19 -24.32 -32.31
N ARG A 11 -37.77 -23.59 -33.26
CA ARG A 11 -37.72 -22.15 -33.53
C ARG A 11 -38.48 -21.37 -32.45
N ALA A 12 -37.91 -20.28 -31.93
CA ALA A 12 -38.14 -18.87 -32.31
C ALA A 12 -39.49 -18.28 -31.86
N GLY A 13 -39.44 -17.15 -31.15
CA GLY A 13 -40.60 -16.29 -30.87
C GLY A 13 -40.33 -15.21 -29.82
N LEU A 14 -40.07 -13.98 -30.30
CA LEU A 14 -39.97 -12.69 -29.59
C LEU A 14 -40.93 -12.49 -28.41
N LEU A 15 -40.54 -11.66 -27.43
CA LEU A 15 -41.24 -10.40 -27.13
C LEU A 15 -40.48 -9.51 -26.12
N LEU A 16 -39.81 -8.50 -26.67
CA LEU A 16 -39.34 -7.29 -26.01
C LEU A 16 -40.22 -6.16 -26.60
N VAL A 17 -41.43 -5.97 -26.06
CA VAL A 17 -42.31 -4.81 -26.36
C VAL A 17 -43.29 -4.60 -25.20
N GLY A 18 -43.42 -3.34 -24.78
CA GLY A 18 -44.59 -2.79 -24.07
C GLY A 18 -44.10 -1.80 -23.03
N ILE A 19 -44.08 -0.50 -23.30
CA ILE A 19 -45.25 0.39 -23.45
C ILE A 19 -44.99 1.33 -24.66
N LEU A 20 -45.60 1.20 -25.87
CA LEU A 20 -46.96 1.62 -26.33
C LEU A 20 -47.31 3.06 -25.87
N LEU A 21 -47.56 4.08 -26.72
CA LEU A 21 -48.59 4.10 -27.76
C LEU A 21 -48.66 5.44 -28.53
N VAL A 22 -49.06 5.33 -29.81
CA VAL A 22 -49.75 6.27 -30.72
C VAL A 22 -48.92 7.28 -31.54
N LEU A 23 -48.77 6.88 -32.81
CA LEU A 23 -48.52 7.71 -33.99
C LEU A 23 -49.70 8.64 -34.32
N GLY A 24 -49.40 9.88 -34.69
CA GLY A 24 -50.26 10.78 -35.47
C GLY A 24 -49.37 11.73 -36.28
N ALA A 25 -49.47 11.63 -37.60
CA ALA A 25 -48.54 12.20 -38.59
C ALA A 25 -48.46 13.74 -38.61
N CYS A 26 -47.24 14.29 -38.72
CA CYS A 26 -46.75 15.11 -39.84
C CYS A 26 -45.36 15.71 -39.52
N GLU A 27 -44.47 15.62 -40.51
CA GLU A 27 -43.28 16.47 -40.74
C GLU A 27 -42.03 16.30 -39.84
N SER A 28 -41.03 15.62 -40.41
CA SER A 28 -39.57 15.83 -40.32
C SER A 28 -38.95 16.41 -39.05
N GLY A 29 -38.12 15.61 -38.36
CA GLY A 29 -37.12 16.10 -37.41
C GLY A 29 -36.57 15.05 -36.45
N GLY A 30 -35.84 14.04 -36.93
CA GLY A 30 -34.90 13.30 -36.09
C GLY A 30 -33.62 14.13 -35.88
N PRO A 31 -32.81 13.88 -34.82
CA PRO A 31 -31.53 14.56 -34.66
C PRO A 31 -30.66 14.30 -35.91
N PRO A 32 -29.96 15.32 -36.45
CA PRO A 32 -29.30 15.22 -37.74
C PRO A 32 -28.18 14.17 -37.69
N THR A 33 -28.29 13.15 -38.53
CA THR A 33 -27.18 12.25 -38.85
C THR A 33 -26.41 12.88 -40.00
N GLY A 34 -25.27 13.49 -39.66
CA GLY A 34 -24.38 14.17 -40.60
C GLY A 34 -23.75 15.39 -39.92
N TYR A 35 -22.42 15.43 -39.90
CA TYR A 35 -21.65 16.62 -39.61
C TYR A 35 -21.18 17.23 -40.94
N THR A 36 -21.04 18.55 -41.00
CA THR A 36 -20.35 19.17 -42.13
C THR A 36 -18.83 19.03 -41.98
N PRO A 37 -18.05 19.07 -43.07
CA PRO A 37 -16.59 19.17 -42.97
C PRO A 37 -16.12 20.35 -42.11
N GLU A 38 -16.88 21.46 -42.10
CA GLU A 38 -16.62 22.62 -41.25
C GLU A 38 -16.85 22.32 -39.77
N GLU A 39 -17.92 21.58 -39.42
CA GLU A 39 -18.21 21.15 -38.05
C GLU A 39 -17.16 20.17 -37.53
N LEU A 40 -16.72 19.21 -38.35
CA LEU A 40 -15.66 18.27 -37.97
C LEU A 40 -14.31 18.98 -37.81
N ALA A 41 -13.99 19.94 -38.70
CA ALA A 41 -12.78 20.73 -38.57
C ALA A 41 -12.80 21.60 -37.30
N ALA A 42 -13.96 22.20 -36.98
CA ALA A 42 -14.15 22.94 -35.74
C ALA A 42 -14.00 22.04 -34.50
N ALA A 43 -14.56 20.82 -34.52
CA ALA A 43 -14.40 19.85 -33.44
C ALA A 43 -12.95 19.45 -33.22
N LYS A 44 -12.20 19.13 -34.28
CA LYS A 44 -10.77 18.83 -34.20
C LYS A 44 -9.96 20.01 -33.68
N ALA A 45 -10.28 21.22 -34.14
CA ALA A 45 -9.64 22.45 -33.66
C ALA A 45 -9.94 22.70 -32.17
N GLU A 46 -11.15 22.39 -31.71
CA GLU A 46 -11.55 22.48 -30.30
C GLU A 46 -10.81 21.45 -29.43
N LEU A 47 -10.68 20.20 -29.88
CA LEU A 47 -9.94 19.17 -29.14
C LEU A 47 -8.42 19.39 -29.13
N ARG A 48 -7.89 20.07 -30.16
CA ARG A 48 -6.49 20.54 -30.25
C ARG A 48 -6.19 21.75 -29.36
N ASP A 49 -7.22 22.48 -28.93
CA ASP A 49 -7.03 23.71 -28.17
C ASP A 49 -6.76 23.41 -26.68
N HIS A 50 -5.50 23.10 -26.39
CA HIS A 50 -5.01 22.83 -25.03
C HIS A 50 -4.96 24.06 -24.11
N ARG A 51 -5.26 25.28 -24.62
CA ARG A 51 -5.27 26.52 -23.82
C ARG A 51 -6.34 26.52 -22.74
N ARG A 52 -7.40 25.74 -22.92
CA ARG A 52 -8.43 25.53 -21.91
C ARG A 52 -7.98 24.34 -21.07
N LEU A 53 -7.60 24.57 -19.81
CA LEU A 53 -7.41 23.50 -18.83
C LEU A 53 -8.74 22.74 -18.69
N ARG A 54 -8.84 21.70 -19.53
CA ARG A 54 -9.80 20.61 -19.66
C ARG A 54 -11.12 20.84 -18.92
N THR A 55 -12.10 21.36 -19.64
CA THR A 55 -13.47 21.49 -19.15
C THR A 55 -14.22 20.18 -19.34
N TYR A 56 -14.34 19.44 -18.23
CA TYR A 56 -15.47 18.57 -17.97
C TYR A 56 -16.70 19.48 -17.85
N GLU A 57 -17.39 19.76 -18.96
CA GLU A 57 -18.63 20.54 -18.92
C GLU A 57 -19.76 19.60 -18.49
N ALA A 58 -20.34 19.85 -17.32
CA ALA A 58 -21.54 19.17 -16.83
C ALA A 58 -21.47 17.62 -16.78
N GLY A 59 -20.32 17.03 -16.48
CA GLY A 59 -20.22 15.58 -16.38
C GLY A 59 -19.76 14.85 -17.64
N LYS A 60 -19.36 15.56 -18.70
CA LYS A 60 -19.03 14.96 -20.00
C LYS A 60 -17.73 15.48 -20.58
N LEU A 61 -17.00 14.61 -21.28
CA LEU A 61 -15.80 15.01 -22.01
C LEU A 61 -16.23 15.62 -23.34
N LEU A 62 -15.58 16.72 -23.73
CA LEU A 62 -15.90 17.44 -24.97
C LEU A 62 -15.89 16.54 -26.22
N GLY A 63 -15.05 15.51 -26.24
CA GLY A 63 -14.98 14.57 -27.35
C GLY A 63 -16.07 13.50 -27.38
N ASP A 64 -16.87 13.29 -26.32
CA ASP A 64 -17.92 12.25 -26.27
C ASP A 64 -18.94 12.42 -27.40
N GLU A 65 -19.47 13.64 -27.53
CA GLU A 65 -20.47 13.95 -28.55
C GLU A 65 -19.89 13.91 -29.97
N TRP A 66 -18.63 14.34 -30.12
CA TRP A 66 -17.96 14.39 -31.41
C TRP A 66 -17.59 12.99 -31.92
N VAL A 67 -17.03 12.14 -31.07
CA VAL A 67 -16.69 10.74 -31.43
C VAL A 67 -17.96 9.93 -31.70
N ALA A 68 -19.06 10.18 -30.98
CA ALA A 68 -20.35 9.56 -31.29
C ALA A 68 -20.91 9.98 -32.67
N ARG A 69 -20.68 11.24 -33.09
CA ARG A 69 -21.11 11.78 -34.40
C ARG A 69 -20.19 11.37 -35.56
N ALA A 70 -18.90 11.14 -35.29
CA ALA A 70 -17.89 10.79 -36.29
C ALA A 70 -17.01 9.60 -35.85
N PRO A 71 -17.59 8.40 -35.65
CA PRO A 71 -16.89 7.26 -35.05
C PRO A 71 -15.80 6.63 -35.94
N HIS A 72 -15.68 7.08 -37.18
CA HIS A 72 -14.71 6.55 -38.16
C HIS A 72 -13.53 7.51 -38.43
N ASP A 73 -13.49 8.67 -37.79
CA ASP A 73 -12.40 9.63 -37.97
C ASP A 73 -11.28 9.35 -36.96
N SER A 74 -10.15 8.81 -37.43
CA SER A 74 -9.05 8.38 -36.57
C SER A 74 -8.40 9.54 -35.81
N GLU A 75 -8.21 10.69 -36.47
CA GLU A 75 -7.69 11.92 -35.88
C GLU A 75 -8.56 12.44 -34.73
N LEU A 76 -9.89 12.53 -34.93
CA LEU A 76 -10.81 12.99 -33.91
C LEU A 76 -10.79 12.08 -32.68
N ARG A 77 -10.79 10.76 -32.90
CA ARG A 77 -10.76 9.75 -31.84
C ARG A 77 -9.46 9.80 -31.05
N ALA A 78 -8.34 10.01 -31.73
CA ALA A 78 -7.02 10.14 -31.11
C ALA A 78 -6.87 11.44 -30.30
N LEU A 79 -7.37 12.57 -30.82
CA LEU A 79 -7.43 13.83 -30.08
C LEU A 79 -8.32 13.73 -28.83
N TYR A 80 -9.40 12.94 -28.90
CA TYR A 80 -10.22 12.62 -27.73
C TYR A 80 -9.51 11.69 -26.75
N ALA A 81 -8.77 10.68 -27.22
CA ALA A 81 -8.01 9.77 -26.36
C ALA A 81 -6.98 10.50 -25.48
N TYR A 82 -6.36 11.57 -26.00
CA TYR A 82 -5.52 12.45 -25.18
C TYR A 82 -6.27 13.07 -23.97
N GLN A 83 -7.57 13.37 -24.12
CA GLN A 83 -8.40 13.83 -23.00
C GLN A 83 -8.61 12.69 -21.99
N LEU A 84 -8.94 11.48 -22.46
CA LEU A 84 -9.15 10.28 -21.65
C LEU A 84 -7.96 9.94 -20.74
N VAL A 85 -6.73 9.97 -21.29
CA VAL A 85 -5.50 9.67 -20.53
C VAL A 85 -5.36 10.58 -19.30
N GLY A 86 -5.69 11.87 -19.43
CA GLY A 86 -5.56 12.82 -18.33
C GLY A 86 -6.53 12.58 -17.17
N TRP A 87 -7.58 11.78 -17.38
CA TRP A 87 -8.58 11.42 -16.38
C TRP A 87 -8.47 9.96 -15.93
N GLY A 88 -7.42 9.24 -16.34
CA GLY A 88 -7.19 7.85 -15.93
C GLY A 88 -8.06 6.81 -16.63
N PHE A 89 -8.73 7.16 -17.73
CA PHE A 89 -9.54 6.24 -18.55
C PHE A 89 -8.66 5.37 -19.47
N SER A 90 -7.72 4.61 -18.89
CA SER A 90 -6.77 3.81 -19.67
C SER A 90 -7.49 2.81 -20.58
N LYS A 91 -8.48 2.10 -20.04
CA LYS A 91 -9.25 1.09 -20.78
C LYS A 91 -9.90 1.68 -22.03
N GLU A 92 -10.53 2.83 -21.93
CA GLU A 92 -11.18 3.52 -23.03
C GLU A 92 -10.15 3.94 -24.09
N VAL A 93 -8.94 4.34 -23.69
CA VAL A 93 -7.84 4.64 -24.61
C VAL A 93 -7.41 3.39 -25.38
N HIS A 94 -7.31 2.22 -24.71
CA HIS A 94 -7.06 0.94 -25.38
C HIS A 94 -8.16 0.61 -26.39
N GLU A 95 -9.44 0.75 -25.99
CA GLU A 95 -10.58 0.47 -26.88
C GLU A 95 -10.58 1.40 -28.10
N GLN A 96 -10.22 2.67 -27.94
CA GLN A 96 -10.06 3.59 -29.08
C GLN A 96 -8.92 3.15 -30.00
N ALA A 97 -7.74 2.82 -29.45
CA ALA A 97 -6.59 2.37 -30.22
C ALA A 97 -6.89 1.06 -31.00
N ASP A 98 -7.45 0.05 -30.33
CA ASP A 98 -7.81 -1.23 -30.93
C ASP A 98 -8.80 -1.05 -32.09
N ALA A 99 -9.79 -0.18 -31.91
CA ALA A 99 -10.82 0.04 -32.91
C ALA A 99 -10.35 0.89 -34.11
N ILE A 100 -9.35 1.76 -33.97
CA ILE A 100 -8.72 2.44 -35.13
C ILE A 100 -7.84 1.44 -35.89
N LEU A 101 -6.98 0.71 -35.18
CA LEU A 101 -5.98 -0.21 -35.76
C LEU A 101 -6.60 -1.50 -36.33
N ALA A 102 -7.82 -1.86 -35.92
CA ALA A 102 -8.56 -2.96 -36.54
C ALA A 102 -8.95 -2.67 -37.99
N ASP A 103 -9.19 -1.39 -38.34
CA ASP A 103 -9.55 -0.96 -39.68
C ASP A 103 -8.29 -0.76 -40.55
N ASP A 104 -7.25 -0.14 -40.00
CA ASP A 104 -5.95 0.06 -40.63
C ASP A 104 -4.81 -0.05 -39.60
N PRO A 105 -4.05 -1.18 -39.58
CA PRO A 105 -2.96 -1.39 -38.63
C PRO A 105 -1.82 -0.38 -38.73
N ASP A 106 -1.70 0.32 -39.86
CA ASP A 106 -0.65 1.31 -40.12
C ASP A 106 -1.19 2.76 -39.99
N ASP A 107 -2.43 2.97 -39.51
CA ASP A 107 -3.00 4.31 -39.30
C ASP A 107 -2.17 5.10 -38.27
N PRO A 108 -1.56 6.25 -38.64
CA PRO A 108 -0.69 6.99 -37.75
C PRO A 108 -1.37 7.50 -36.47
N TRP A 109 -2.66 7.84 -36.53
CA TRP A 109 -3.44 8.28 -35.36
C TRP A 109 -3.83 7.09 -34.47
N GLY A 110 -4.02 5.90 -35.04
CA GLY A 110 -4.17 4.63 -34.32
C GLY A 110 -2.91 4.28 -33.53
N LEU A 111 -1.74 4.36 -34.16
CA LEU A 111 -0.44 4.15 -33.52
C LEU A 111 -0.18 5.20 -32.42
N TYR A 112 -0.47 6.48 -32.68
CA TYR A 112 -0.40 7.53 -31.67
C TYR A 112 -1.31 7.25 -30.45
N THR A 113 -2.54 6.78 -30.69
CA THR A 113 -3.48 6.42 -29.61
C THR A 113 -2.98 5.19 -28.82
N ARG A 114 -2.40 4.20 -29.51
CA ARG A 114 -1.78 3.02 -28.89
C ARG A 114 -0.60 3.41 -28.00
N ALA A 115 0.24 4.32 -28.45
CA ALA A 115 1.37 4.81 -27.65
C ALA A 115 0.89 5.47 -26.34
N TYR A 116 -0.23 6.19 -26.35
CA TYR A 116 -0.84 6.68 -25.11
C TYR A 116 -1.33 5.58 -24.18
N ALA A 117 -1.86 4.49 -24.72
CA ALA A 117 -2.28 3.33 -23.93
C ALA A 117 -1.07 2.72 -23.21
N HIS A 118 0.05 2.52 -23.92
CA HIS A 118 1.31 2.08 -23.32
C HIS A 118 1.83 3.05 -22.26
N PHE A 119 1.69 4.35 -22.46
CA PHE A 119 1.99 5.34 -21.42
C PHE A 119 1.13 5.18 -20.16
N ALA A 120 -0.17 4.94 -20.33
CA ALA A 120 -1.09 4.73 -19.21
C ALA A 120 -0.73 3.46 -18.43
N ASP A 121 -0.21 2.44 -19.11
CA ASP A 121 0.30 1.19 -18.54
C ASP A 121 1.72 1.30 -17.96
N ARG A 122 2.34 2.50 -18.02
CA ARG A 122 3.72 2.78 -17.59
C ARG A 122 4.80 2.03 -18.39
N ASP A 123 4.51 1.63 -19.62
CA ASP A 123 5.48 1.01 -20.54
C ASP A 123 6.04 2.07 -21.51
N ALA A 124 7.08 2.78 -21.07
CA ALA A 124 7.66 3.88 -21.82
C ALA A 124 8.43 3.42 -23.07
N GLU A 125 9.04 2.22 -23.05
CA GLU A 125 9.77 1.65 -24.19
C GLU A 125 8.80 1.32 -25.33
N LEU A 126 7.73 0.60 -25.03
CA LEU A 126 6.73 0.24 -26.04
C LEU A 126 5.97 1.47 -26.55
N ALA A 127 5.71 2.44 -25.67
CA ALA A 127 5.15 3.72 -26.08
C ALA A 127 6.07 4.49 -27.04
N PHE A 128 7.39 4.52 -26.76
CA PHE A 128 8.40 5.14 -27.63
C PHE A 128 8.45 4.47 -29.00
N GLU A 129 8.55 3.13 -29.06
CA GLU A 129 8.58 2.40 -30.32
C GLU A 129 7.33 2.68 -31.16
N THR A 130 6.16 2.63 -30.53
CA THR A 130 4.87 2.83 -31.20
C THR A 130 4.69 4.25 -31.73
N VAL A 131 5.04 5.28 -30.95
CA VAL A 131 4.90 6.68 -31.39
C VAL A 131 5.96 7.08 -32.42
N ARG A 132 7.15 6.45 -32.39
CA ARG A 132 8.16 6.63 -33.44
C ARG A 132 7.59 6.18 -34.79
N ASP A 133 6.94 5.02 -34.84
CA ASP A 133 6.36 4.51 -36.07
C ASP A 133 5.23 5.43 -36.59
N ALA A 134 4.42 6.00 -35.68
CA ALA A 134 3.43 7.04 -36.03
C ALA A 134 4.08 8.30 -36.63
N TRP A 135 5.16 8.78 -36.01
CA TRP A 135 5.91 9.95 -36.46
C TRP A 135 6.56 9.73 -37.82
N GLU A 136 7.18 8.57 -38.06
CA GLU A 136 7.81 8.25 -39.34
C GLU A 136 6.78 8.15 -40.47
N ALA A 137 5.57 7.65 -40.17
CA ALA A 137 4.49 7.54 -41.13
C ALA A 137 3.86 8.91 -41.48
N SER A 138 3.68 9.79 -40.50
CA SER A 138 3.10 11.12 -40.69
C SER A 138 3.59 12.10 -39.63
N PRO A 139 4.70 12.84 -39.86
CA PRO A 139 5.20 13.85 -38.94
C PRO A 139 4.13 14.93 -38.66
N GLN A 140 3.75 15.08 -37.39
CA GLN A 140 2.76 16.05 -36.91
C GLN A 140 3.17 16.59 -35.54
N PRO A 141 2.84 17.84 -35.17
CA PRO A 141 3.16 18.39 -33.86
C PRO A 141 2.69 17.52 -32.68
N GLU A 142 1.50 16.92 -32.78
CA GLU A 142 0.94 15.99 -31.79
C GLU A 142 1.84 14.79 -31.54
N PHE A 143 2.39 14.25 -32.61
CA PHE A 143 3.23 13.06 -32.56
C PHE A 143 4.62 13.43 -32.04
N ALA A 144 5.15 14.59 -32.43
CA ALA A 144 6.40 15.12 -31.90
C ALA A 144 6.34 15.26 -30.36
N PHE A 145 5.23 15.78 -29.83
CA PHE A 145 5.03 15.88 -28.38
C PHE A 145 5.08 14.53 -27.67
N LEU A 146 4.27 13.56 -28.13
CA LEU A 146 4.22 12.25 -27.48
C LEU A 146 5.53 11.47 -27.67
N TYR A 147 6.19 11.64 -28.82
CA TYR A 147 7.52 11.13 -29.07
C TYR A 147 8.50 11.73 -28.06
N LEU A 148 8.64 13.05 -27.96
CA LEU A 148 9.52 13.68 -26.96
C LEU A 148 9.25 13.18 -25.54
N ARG A 149 7.96 13.08 -25.18
CA ARG A 149 7.52 12.57 -23.88
C ARG A 149 7.93 11.13 -23.62
N ALA A 150 8.00 10.30 -24.66
CA ALA A 150 8.49 8.93 -24.55
C ALA A 150 9.99 8.84 -24.54
N LEU A 151 10.62 9.49 -25.51
CA LEU A 151 12.05 9.42 -25.73
C LEU A 151 12.81 9.95 -24.52
N VAL A 152 12.35 11.02 -23.86
CA VAL A 152 13.03 11.55 -22.66
C VAL A 152 13.14 10.53 -21.50
N ARG A 153 12.26 9.52 -21.46
CA ARG A 153 12.28 8.44 -20.44
C ARG A 153 13.16 7.25 -20.83
N VAL A 154 13.50 7.13 -22.12
CA VAL A 154 14.25 6.00 -22.69
C VAL A 154 15.69 6.41 -23.02
N ASP A 155 15.85 7.58 -23.64
CA ASP A 155 17.12 8.16 -24.05
C ASP A 155 17.03 9.70 -24.02
N PHE A 156 17.52 10.27 -22.91
CA PHE A 156 17.48 11.71 -22.65
C PHE A 156 18.24 12.55 -23.70
N GLU A 157 19.42 12.10 -24.13
CA GLU A 157 20.24 12.87 -25.08
C GLU A 157 19.61 12.82 -26.49
N ALA A 158 19.08 11.66 -26.89
CA ALA A 158 18.31 11.55 -28.13
C ALA A 158 17.07 12.46 -28.12
N ALA A 159 16.40 12.65 -26.97
CA ALA A 159 15.27 13.56 -26.86
C ALA A 159 15.67 15.01 -27.15
N ARG A 160 16.84 15.44 -26.68
CA ARG A 160 17.39 16.78 -26.96
C ARG A 160 17.76 16.94 -28.43
N GLU A 161 18.40 15.94 -29.03
CA GLU A 161 18.71 15.94 -30.46
C GLU A 161 17.44 15.98 -31.31
N PHE A 162 16.41 15.22 -30.94
CA PHE A 162 15.13 15.21 -31.63
C PHE A 162 14.43 16.58 -31.52
N LEU A 163 14.33 17.16 -30.32
CA LEU A 163 13.80 18.52 -30.10
C LEU A 163 14.57 19.55 -30.93
N ALA A 164 15.90 19.41 -31.01
CA ALA A 164 16.78 20.26 -31.81
C ALA A 164 16.53 20.14 -33.33
N SER A 165 15.99 19.01 -33.79
CA SER A 165 15.71 18.70 -35.19
C SER A 165 14.32 19.13 -35.68
N LEU A 166 13.38 19.40 -34.77
CA LEU A 166 12.01 19.79 -35.13
C LEU A 166 11.95 21.10 -35.91
N ASP A 167 11.02 21.18 -36.85
CA ASP A 167 10.76 22.39 -37.63
C ASP A 167 10.01 23.47 -36.83
N ASP A 168 9.89 24.67 -37.42
CA ASP A 168 9.25 25.81 -36.78
C ASP A 168 7.75 25.60 -36.52
N GLU A 169 7.09 24.71 -37.29
CA GLU A 169 5.68 24.39 -37.14
C GLU A 169 5.45 23.51 -35.90
N ALA A 170 6.21 22.42 -35.76
CA ALA A 170 6.18 21.55 -34.58
C ALA A 170 6.63 22.30 -33.32
N ARG A 171 7.70 23.10 -33.39
CA ARG A 171 8.15 23.97 -32.28
C ARG A 171 7.20 25.12 -31.98
N GLY A 172 6.34 25.48 -32.93
CA GLY A 172 5.30 26.48 -32.77
C GLY A 172 4.14 26.00 -31.89
N TRP A 173 4.03 24.69 -31.66
CA TRP A 173 2.93 24.11 -30.93
C TRP A 173 3.17 24.15 -29.40
N PRO A 174 2.21 24.61 -28.59
CA PRO A 174 2.42 24.81 -27.16
C PRO A 174 2.88 23.55 -26.40
N GLU A 175 2.33 22.37 -26.71
CA GLU A 175 2.72 21.14 -25.99
C GLU A 175 4.17 20.72 -26.30
N VAL A 176 4.72 21.04 -27.48
CA VAL A 176 6.14 20.80 -27.79
C VAL A 176 7.04 21.76 -27.01
N LEU A 177 6.68 23.05 -26.90
CA LEU A 177 7.43 23.99 -26.06
C LEU A 177 7.36 23.61 -24.57
N ARG A 178 6.24 23.06 -24.13
CA ARG A 178 6.12 22.45 -22.79
C ARG A 178 7.14 21.32 -22.60
N MET A 179 7.37 20.49 -23.62
CA MET A 179 8.37 19.42 -23.52
C MET A 179 9.79 19.95 -23.38
N GLU A 180 10.11 21.11 -23.96
CA GLU A 180 11.40 21.78 -23.73
C GLU A 180 11.62 22.05 -22.23
N ALA A 181 10.60 22.57 -21.54
CA ALA A 181 10.65 22.78 -20.08
C ALA A 181 10.72 21.45 -19.28
N GLU A 182 9.98 20.42 -19.68
CA GLU A 182 10.03 19.10 -19.03
C GLU A 182 11.40 18.41 -19.23
N ILE A 183 12.04 18.58 -20.38
CA ILE A 183 13.38 18.06 -20.65
C ILE A 183 14.42 18.77 -19.76
N GLU A 184 14.32 20.10 -19.58
CA GLU A 184 15.18 20.83 -18.64
C GLU A 184 14.97 20.39 -17.18
N ASP A 185 13.76 20.00 -16.78
CA ASP A 185 13.50 19.42 -15.45
C ASP A 185 14.15 18.05 -15.27
N VAL A 186 14.12 17.18 -16.29
CA VAL A 186 14.83 15.89 -16.24
C VAL A 186 16.35 16.09 -16.20
N ALA A 187 16.86 17.12 -16.90
CA ALA A 187 18.27 17.48 -16.90
C ALA A 187 18.82 17.76 -15.48
N ARG A 188 17.97 18.20 -14.54
CA ARG A 188 18.31 18.33 -13.11
C ARG A 188 18.96 17.07 -12.53
N TYR A 189 18.39 15.91 -12.85
CA TYR A 189 18.79 14.63 -12.27
C TYR A 189 19.93 13.99 -13.07
N GLU A 190 19.93 14.18 -14.39
CA GLU A 190 20.93 13.58 -15.29
C GLU A 190 22.26 14.37 -15.34
N LEU A 191 22.23 15.70 -15.16
CA LEU A 191 23.39 16.57 -15.34
C LEU A 191 23.93 17.18 -14.03
N GLU A 192 23.24 16.99 -12.89
CA GLU A 192 23.56 17.60 -11.59
C GLU A 192 23.80 19.12 -11.66
N ASP A 193 23.20 19.82 -12.64
CA ASP A 193 23.44 21.25 -12.87
C ASP A 193 22.62 22.10 -11.88
N PRO A 194 23.27 22.87 -10.98
CA PRO A 194 22.55 23.68 -9.98
C PRO A 194 21.75 24.85 -10.58
N SER A 195 21.92 25.16 -11.87
CA SER A 195 21.22 26.25 -12.57
C SER A 195 19.89 25.83 -13.23
N TRP A 196 19.52 24.54 -13.17
CA TRP A 196 18.30 23.98 -13.79
C TRP A 196 17.02 24.78 -13.47
N ALA A 197 16.87 25.24 -12.23
CA ALA A 197 15.70 26.00 -11.80
C ALA A 197 15.61 27.37 -12.48
N ASP A 198 16.75 28.02 -12.77
CA ASP A 198 16.78 29.28 -13.53
C ASP A 198 16.42 29.04 -15.00
N SER A 199 16.97 27.99 -15.61
CA SER A 199 16.67 27.59 -16.99
C SER A 199 15.20 27.23 -17.17
N MET A 200 14.63 26.47 -16.24
CA MET A 200 13.22 26.11 -16.30
C MET A 200 12.30 27.33 -16.11
N ARG A 201 12.61 28.22 -15.16
CA ARG A 201 11.87 29.48 -14.99
C ARG A 201 11.94 30.34 -16.24
N ALA A 202 13.10 30.44 -16.87
CA ALA A 202 13.27 31.17 -18.12
C ALA A 202 12.40 30.55 -19.24
N THR A 203 12.38 29.22 -19.34
CA THR A 203 11.58 28.50 -20.33
C THR A 203 10.08 28.72 -20.11
N TRP A 204 9.59 28.64 -18.86
CA TRP A 204 8.18 28.93 -18.56
C TRP A 204 7.81 30.42 -18.74
N ALA A 205 8.76 31.33 -18.51
CA ALA A 205 8.57 32.76 -18.79
C ALA A 205 8.45 33.02 -20.30
N GLU A 206 9.32 32.40 -21.11
CA GLU A 206 9.24 32.43 -22.57
C GLU A 206 7.92 31.79 -23.05
N TYR A 207 7.53 30.64 -22.49
CA TYR A 207 6.26 30.01 -22.80
C TYR A 207 5.09 30.97 -22.60
N LYS A 208 5.03 31.64 -21.44
CA LYS A 208 3.99 32.62 -21.13
C LYS A 208 4.05 33.83 -22.07
N GLU A 209 5.24 34.32 -22.44
CA GLU A 209 5.38 35.43 -23.39
C GLU A 209 4.88 35.06 -24.79
N ARG A 210 5.21 33.85 -25.25
CA ARG A 210 4.80 33.33 -26.56
C ARG A 210 3.32 32.96 -26.62
N PHE A 211 2.78 32.48 -25.50
CA PHE A 211 1.40 32.02 -25.37
C PHE A 211 0.68 32.73 -24.19
N PRO A 212 0.47 34.05 -24.28
CA PRO A 212 -0.08 34.85 -23.17
C PRO A 212 -1.53 34.50 -22.82
N ASP A 213 -2.25 33.89 -23.75
CA ASP A 213 -3.62 33.40 -23.56
C ASP A 213 -3.66 31.92 -23.13
N HIS A 214 -2.51 31.30 -22.86
CA HIS A 214 -2.41 29.90 -22.45
C HIS A 214 -2.19 29.80 -20.94
N VAL A 215 -3.18 29.26 -20.23
CA VAL A 215 -3.20 29.19 -18.77
C VAL A 215 -2.01 28.42 -18.16
N LEU A 216 -1.50 27.39 -18.84
CA LEU A 216 -0.35 26.59 -18.39
C LEU A 216 0.89 27.41 -18.03
N GLY A 217 1.22 28.47 -18.80
CA GLY A 217 2.40 29.30 -18.50
C GLY A 217 2.27 29.99 -17.14
N TYR A 218 1.05 30.40 -16.78
CA TYR A 218 0.75 31.01 -15.48
C TYR A 218 0.77 29.97 -14.36
N THR A 219 0.14 28.80 -14.57
CA THR A 219 0.09 27.76 -13.53
C THR A 219 1.44 27.15 -13.23
N ARG A 220 2.30 26.99 -14.22
CA ARG A 220 3.67 26.47 -14.04
C ARG A 220 4.57 27.48 -13.34
N LEU A 221 4.54 28.76 -13.74
CA LEU A 221 5.26 29.80 -13.01
C LEU A 221 4.78 29.96 -11.56
N ALA A 222 3.49 29.72 -11.29
CA ALA A 222 2.99 29.74 -9.93
C ALA A 222 3.51 28.57 -9.10
N ASN A 223 3.63 27.36 -9.68
CA ASN A 223 4.29 26.23 -9.02
C ASN A 223 5.75 26.56 -8.68
N GLU A 224 6.48 27.26 -9.56
CA GLU A 224 7.83 27.73 -9.23
C GLU A 224 7.81 28.74 -8.07
N ALA A 225 6.84 29.65 -8.05
CA ALA A 225 6.65 30.55 -6.93
C ALA A 225 6.33 29.80 -5.62
N TYR A 226 5.62 28.67 -5.67
CA TYR A 226 5.42 27.78 -4.52
C TYR A 226 6.71 27.25 -3.95
N ASN A 227 7.54 26.68 -4.83
CA ASN A 227 8.75 25.96 -4.48
C ASN A 227 9.73 26.93 -3.82
N ASP A 228 9.73 28.18 -4.29
CA ASP A 228 10.49 29.30 -3.74
C ASP A 228 9.83 29.96 -2.52
N ARG A 229 8.65 29.49 -2.07
CA ARG A 229 7.82 30.08 -1.00
C ARG A 229 7.40 31.54 -1.25
N ARG A 230 7.29 31.95 -2.51
CA ARG A 230 6.82 33.28 -2.96
C ARG A 230 5.30 33.26 -3.16
N MET A 231 4.53 33.14 -2.08
CA MET A 231 3.08 32.92 -2.15
C MET A 231 2.27 34.07 -2.79
N ASP A 232 2.79 35.29 -2.77
CA ASP A 232 2.12 36.43 -3.41
C ASP A 232 2.33 36.45 -4.93
N ASP A 233 3.51 36.00 -5.40
CA ASP A 233 3.76 35.79 -6.82
C ASP A 233 2.90 34.63 -7.34
N TRP A 234 2.79 33.54 -6.58
CA TRP A 234 1.83 32.46 -6.85
C TRP A 234 0.41 33.03 -6.99
N THR A 235 -0.03 33.84 -6.01
CA THR A 235 -1.41 34.35 -5.97
C THR A 235 -1.68 35.23 -7.18
N SER A 236 -0.77 36.15 -7.51
CA SER A 236 -0.87 37.03 -8.68
C SER A 236 -0.90 36.25 -10.01
N LEU A 237 -0.08 35.20 -10.13
CA LEU A 237 -0.07 34.33 -11.30
C LEU A 237 -1.36 33.53 -11.42
N MET A 238 -1.92 33.06 -10.30
CA MET A 238 -3.20 32.37 -10.26
C MET A 238 -4.37 33.30 -10.60
N GLU A 239 -4.37 34.55 -10.15
CA GLU A 239 -5.38 35.55 -10.53
C GLU A 239 -5.38 35.79 -12.05
N ALA A 240 -4.20 35.95 -12.66
CA ALA A 240 -4.09 36.08 -14.11
C ALA A 240 -4.53 34.80 -14.85
N ALA A 241 -4.19 33.62 -14.32
CA ALA A 241 -4.68 32.34 -14.84
C ALA A 241 -6.22 32.24 -14.79
N LEU A 242 -6.85 32.81 -13.75
CA LEU A 242 -8.31 32.83 -13.60
C LEU A 242 -9.02 33.74 -14.60
N GLU A 243 -8.39 34.83 -15.05
CA GLU A 243 -8.95 35.66 -16.12
C GLU A 243 -9.09 34.87 -17.42
N LEU A 244 -8.14 33.98 -17.69
CA LEU A 244 -8.12 33.11 -18.86
C LEU A 244 -9.05 31.89 -18.72
N ALA A 245 -9.10 31.30 -17.52
CA ALA A 245 -9.85 30.08 -17.24
C ALA A 245 -10.80 30.24 -16.04
N PRO A 246 -11.79 31.16 -16.10
CA PRO A 246 -12.67 31.45 -14.97
C PRO A 246 -13.58 30.27 -14.58
N GLY A 247 -13.72 29.24 -15.43
CA GLY A 247 -14.48 28.03 -15.10
C GLY A 247 -13.65 26.86 -14.56
N SER A 248 -12.31 26.98 -14.50
CA SER A 248 -11.45 25.86 -14.12
C SER A 248 -11.45 25.63 -12.61
N ALA A 249 -11.91 24.45 -12.18
CA ALA A 249 -11.84 24.03 -10.77
C ALA A 249 -10.37 23.92 -10.29
N GLU A 250 -9.47 23.43 -11.15
CA GLU A 250 -8.05 23.28 -10.86
C GLU A 250 -7.39 24.64 -10.57
N VAL A 251 -7.52 25.61 -11.48
CA VAL A 251 -6.93 26.94 -11.31
C VAL A 251 -7.51 27.64 -10.08
N ARG A 252 -8.81 27.46 -9.82
CA ARG A 252 -9.47 28.03 -8.64
C ARG A 252 -9.02 27.40 -7.34
N GLY A 253 -8.89 26.07 -7.30
CA GLY A 253 -8.37 25.36 -6.13
C GLY A 253 -6.97 25.84 -5.75
N GLN A 254 -6.09 26.06 -6.75
CA GLN A 254 -4.76 26.61 -6.53
C GLN A 254 -4.78 28.09 -6.12
N HIS A 255 -5.66 28.90 -6.72
CA HIS A 255 -5.86 30.29 -6.33
C HIS A 255 -6.31 30.41 -4.87
N TRP A 256 -7.30 29.62 -4.46
CA TRP A 256 -7.80 29.67 -3.09
C TRP A 256 -6.74 29.23 -2.06
N ARG A 257 -5.91 28.24 -2.40
CA ARG A 257 -4.73 27.87 -1.61
C ARG A 257 -3.73 29.04 -1.50
N GLY A 258 -3.51 29.77 -2.59
CA GLY A 258 -2.72 31.00 -2.60
C GLY A 258 -3.25 32.06 -1.63
N LEU A 259 -4.55 32.36 -1.70
CA LEU A 259 -5.22 33.30 -0.78
C LEU A 259 -5.11 32.87 0.70
N TRP A 260 -5.24 31.57 0.98
CA TRP A 260 -5.12 31.02 2.33
C TRP A 260 -3.71 31.18 2.92
N MET A 261 -2.69 31.05 2.06
CA MET A 261 -1.28 31.10 2.44
C MET A 261 -0.63 32.47 2.21
N SER A 262 -1.33 33.45 1.62
CA SER A 262 -0.76 34.76 1.28
C SER A 262 -0.27 35.50 2.52
N GLU A 263 0.94 36.07 2.41
CA GLU A 263 1.57 36.86 3.46
C GLU A 263 1.12 38.33 3.43
N LEU A 264 0.66 38.82 2.26
CA LEU A 264 0.12 40.16 2.09
C LEU A 264 -1.32 40.32 2.61
N LEU A 265 -2.08 39.23 2.68
CA LEU A 265 -3.47 39.26 3.13
C LEU A 265 -3.56 39.00 4.65
N PRO A 266 -4.10 39.95 5.45
CA PRO A 266 -4.30 39.74 6.89
C PRO A 266 -5.12 38.48 7.14
N ARG A 267 -4.80 37.72 8.21
CA ARG A 267 -5.40 36.41 8.49
C ARG A 267 -6.93 36.46 8.54
N GLU A 268 -7.49 37.54 9.07
CA GLU A 268 -8.92 37.81 9.16
C GLU A 268 -9.60 38.10 7.80
N GLU A 269 -8.84 38.51 6.78
CA GLU A 269 -9.34 38.82 5.43
C GLU A 269 -9.27 37.63 4.46
N ARG A 270 -8.46 36.60 4.79
CA ARG A 270 -8.25 35.42 3.92
C ARG A 270 -9.52 34.63 3.66
N ARG A 271 -10.26 34.26 4.72
CA ARG A 271 -11.53 33.53 4.59
C ARG A 271 -12.56 34.33 3.76
N PRO A 272 -12.84 35.62 4.05
CA PRO A 272 -13.71 36.43 3.20
C PRO A 272 -13.30 36.48 1.72
N ALA A 273 -12.00 36.60 1.43
CA ALA A 273 -11.50 36.62 0.05
C ALA A 273 -11.72 35.28 -0.67
N ILE A 274 -11.45 34.17 0.02
CA ILE A 274 -11.73 32.81 -0.48
C ILE A 274 -13.22 32.63 -0.75
N GLU A 275 -14.08 32.97 0.21
CA GLU A 275 -15.54 32.83 0.08
C GLU A 275 -16.09 33.69 -1.07
N ALA A 276 -15.56 34.91 -1.27
CA ALA A 276 -15.89 35.75 -2.41
C ALA A 276 -15.46 35.11 -3.74
N SER A 277 -14.26 34.50 -3.78
CA SER A 277 -13.76 33.77 -4.95
C SER A 277 -14.59 32.50 -5.25
N MET A 278 -15.02 31.76 -4.24
CA MET A 278 -15.94 30.62 -4.37
C MET A 278 -17.30 31.06 -4.91
N ALA A 279 -17.84 32.18 -4.43
CA ALA A 279 -19.10 32.73 -4.96
C ALA A 279 -18.97 33.15 -6.43
N ALA A 280 -17.84 33.76 -6.81
CA ALA A 280 -17.55 34.09 -8.21
C ALA A 280 -17.43 32.82 -9.07
N TYR A 281 -16.81 31.76 -8.55
CA TYR A 281 -16.75 30.47 -9.22
C TYR A 281 -18.13 29.88 -9.46
N ARG A 282 -18.96 29.78 -8.42
CA ARG A 282 -20.33 29.26 -8.54
C ARG A 282 -21.16 30.00 -9.59
N LYS A 283 -20.89 31.30 -9.79
CA LYS A 283 -21.53 32.09 -10.85
C LYS A 283 -20.97 31.78 -12.25
N ALA A 284 -19.67 31.52 -12.38
CA ALA A 284 -19.00 31.22 -13.64
C ALA A 284 -19.23 29.78 -14.12
N SER A 285 -19.27 28.83 -13.18
CA SER A 285 -19.47 27.40 -13.41
C SER A 285 -20.39 26.86 -12.31
N PRO A 286 -21.70 26.74 -12.56
CA PRO A 286 -22.63 26.25 -11.56
C PRO A 286 -22.41 24.76 -11.28
N GLU A 287 -21.99 24.45 -10.05
CA GLU A 287 -22.14 23.15 -9.37
C GLU A 287 -21.61 21.90 -10.10
N THR A 288 -20.43 22.00 -10.74
CA THR A 288 -19.68 20.81 -11.16
C THR A 288 -19.15 20.04 -9.95
N VAL A 289 -19.06 18.71 -10.05
CA VAL A 289 -18.63 17.82 -8.96
C VAL A 289 -17.20 18.16 -8.48
N GLU A 290 -16.28 18.41 -9.41
CA GLU A 290 -14.88 18.78 -9.16
C GLU A 290 -14.79 20.11 -8.41
N GLY A 291 -15.69 21.01 -8.76
CA GLY A 291 -15.83 22.32 -8.15
C GLY A 291 -16.29 22.24 -6.70
N LEU A 292 -17.33 21.44 -6.45
CA LEU A 292 -17.84 21.17 -5.11
C LEU A 292 -16.77 20.47 -4.26
N GLN A 293 -16.04 19.51 -4.81
CA GLN A 293 -14.96 18.82 -4.10
C GLN A 293 -13.84 19.80 -3.72
N SER A 294 -13.40 20.65 -4.65
CA SER A 294 -12.35 21.63 -4.39
C SER A 294 -12.76 22.60 -3.27
N MET A 295 -14.04 23.02 -3.24
CA MET A 295 -14.57 23.84 -2.16
C MET A 295 -14.64 23.06 -0.84
N ALA A 296 -15.08 21.80 -0.87
CA ALA A 296 -15.17 20.94 0.32
C ALA A 296 -13.79 20.75 0.97
N THR A 297 -12.77 20.41 0.18
CA THR A 297 -11.38 20.27 0.64
C THR A 297 -10.89 21.53 1.32
N LEU A 298 -11.18 22.71 0.76
CA LEU A 298 -10.75 23.96 1.36
C LEU A 298 -11.52 24.31 2.64
N TYR A 299 -12.82 24.01 2.72
CA TYR A 299 -13.55 24.17 3.97
C TYR A 299 -12.97 23.29 5.08
N ARG A 300 -12.58 22.04 4.80
CA ARG A 300 -11.87 21.20 5.78
C ARG A 300 -10.53 21.82 6.21
N GLN A 301 -9.76 22.37 5.27
CA GLN A 301 -8.51 23.08 5.58
C GLN A 301 -8.75 24.34 6.45
N MET A 302 -9.92 24.96 6.35
CA MET A 302 -10.36 26.07 7.20
C MET A 302 -11.09 25.60 8.48
N GLU A 303 -11.01 24.30 8.81
CA GLU A 303 -11.65 23.66 9.97
C GLU A 303 -13.19 23.84 10.00
N ASP A 304 -13.82 23.88 8.82
CA ASP A 304 -15.26 24.08 8.64
C ASP A 304 -15.93 22.81 8.08
N GLU A 305 -15.95 21.77 8.92
CA GLU A 305 -16.41 20.44 8.52
C GLU A 305 -17.92 20.42 8.18
N GLU A 306 -18.71 21.32 8.78
CA GLU A 306 -20.14 21.46 8.49
C GLU A 306 -20.37 21.81 7.02
N ARG A 307 -19.70 22.85 6.51
CA ARG A 307 -19.82 23.25 5.10
C ARG A 307 -19.19 22.24 4.15
N ALA A 308 -18.10 21.59 4.55
CA ALA A 308 -17.51 20.52 3.76
C ALA A 308 -18.51 19.36 3.58
N ALA A 309 -19.20 18.95 4.66
CA ALA A 309 -20.21 17.90 4.62
C ALA A 309 -21.44 18.27 3.77
N GLU A 310 -21.87 19.53 3.79
CA GLU A 310 -22.95 20.02 2.91
C GLU A 310 -22.58 19.90 1.42
N LEU A 311 -21.32 20.16 1.07
CA LEU A 311 -20.82 20.04 -0.29
C LEU A 311 -20.65 18.56 -0.69
N ASP A 312 -20.18 17.71 0.21
CA ASP A 312 -20.12 16.26 -0.01
C ASP A 312 -21.51 15.67 -0.29
N ALA A 313 -22.54 16.14 0.43
CA ALA A 313 -23.92 15.74 0.18
C ALA A 313 -24.41 16.18 -1.21
N GLN A 314 -24.01 17.36 -1.68
CA GLN A 314 -24.30 17.84 -3.04
C GLN A 314 -23.57 17.00 -4.10
N ILE A 315 -22.29 16.66 -3.89
CA ILE A 315 -21.51 15.78 -4.77
C ILE A 315 -22.23 14.44 -4.97
N VAL A 316 -22.62 13.80 -3.86
CA VAL A 316 -23.34 12.51 -3.88
C VAL A 316 -24.71 12.63 -4.56
N ALA A 317 -25.41 13.75 -4.38
CA ALA A 317 -26.72 13.96 -4.98
C ALA A 317 -26.66 14.22 -6.50
N LEU A 318 -25.58 14.84 -6.99
CA LEU A 318 -25.40 15.16 -8.40
C LEU A 318 -25.04 13.91 -9.22
N ASP A 319 -24.04 13.16 -8.78
CA ASP A 319 -23.62 11.92 -9.42
C ASP A 319 -23.12 10.90 -8.39
N PRO A 320 -24.00 10.02 -7.88
CA PRO A 320 -23.65 9.06 -6.85
C PRO A 320 -22.66 8.00 -7.32
N ALA A 321 -22.47 7.81 -8.64
CA ALA A 321 -21.55 6.84 -9.23
C ALA A 321 -20.21 7.46 -9.64
N SER A 322 -20.04 8.77 -9.46
CA SER A 322 -18.79 9.46 -9.77
C SER A 322 -17.63 9.00 -8.89
N TYR A 323 -16.42 9.21 -9.40
CA TYR A 323 -15.18 9.07 -8.64
C TYR A 323 -15.22 9.86 -7.33
N HIS A 324 -15.72 11.10 -7.37
CA HIS A 324 -15.79 11.98 -6.20
C HIS A 324 -16.82 11.51 -5.17
N ALA A 325 -17.99 11.04 -5.58
CA ALA A 325 -18.95 10.41 -4.65
C ALA A 325 -18.35 9.17 -3.99
N SER A 326 -17.61 8.36 -4.75
CA SER A 326 -16.89 7.20 -4.22
C SER A 326 -15.85 7.59 -3.15
N SER A 327 -15.15 8.71 -3.35
CA SER A 327 -14.25 9.28 -2.34
C SER A 327 -14.99 9.72 -1.08
N VAL A 328 -16.16 10.34 -1.21
CA VAL A 328 -16.99 10.73 -0.05
C VAL A 328 -17.42 9.52 0.77
N TYR A 329 -17.90 8.45 0.10
CA TYR A 329 -18.28 7.22 0.80
C TYR A 329 -17.08 6.58 1.51
N LEU A 330 -15.92 6.55 0.85
CA LEU A 330 -14.70 6.00 1.43
C LEU A 330 -14.25 6.78 2.66
N THR A 331 -14.24 8.11 2.60
CA THR A 331 -13.87 8.96 3.75
C THR A 331 -14.80 8.72 4.94
N ARG A 332 -16.12 8.64 4.70
CA ARG A 332 -17.09 8.34 5.77
C ARG A 332 -16.87 6.98 6.41
N MET A 333 -16.59 5.95 5.61
CA MET A 333 -16.25 4.62 6.13
C MET A 333 -14.94 4.64 6.92
N ARG A 334 -13.90 5.38 6.47
CA ARG A 334 -12.60 5.42 7.16
C ARG A 334 -12.70 6.11 8.50
N ALA A 335 -13.48 7.18 8.60
CA ALA A 335 -13.71 7.89 9.85
C ALA A 335 -14.27 7.00 10.96
N THR A 336 -15.11 6.00 10.65
CA THR A 336 -15.62 5.07 11.67
C THR A 336 -14.54 4.11 12.17
N ARG A 337 -13.65 3.66 11.29
CA ARG A 337 -12.49 2.83 11.64
C ARG A 337 -11.47 3.64 12.44
N ASP A 338 -11.19 4.87 12.04
CA ASP A 338 -10.24 5.73 12.75
C ASP A 338 -10.73 5.98 14.19
N LYS A 339 -12.04 6.19 14.37
CA LYS A 339 -12.65 6.26 15.71
C LYS A 339 -12.53 4.95 16.51
N LEU A 340 -12.55 3.79 15.85
CA LEU A 340 -12.34 2.51 16.51
C LEU A 340 -10.93 2.41 17.11
N TYR A 341 -9.91 2.85 16.35
CA TYR A 341 -8.53 2.89 16.84
C TYR A 341 -8.38 3.87 18.01
N GLU A 342 -8.96 5.06 17.93
CA GLU A 342 -8.98 5.99 19.07
C GLU A 342 -9.57 5.34 20.33
N LEU A 343 -10.70 4.64 20.21
CA LEU A 343 -11.33 3.98 21.36
C LEU A 343 -10.51 2.80 21.90
N TYR A 344 -9.86 2.03 21.02
CA TYR A 344 -8.91 1.01 21.42
C TYR A 344 -7.77 1.62 22.24
N GLU A 345 -7.22 2.74 21.79
CA GLU A 345 -6.13 3.42 22.46
C GLU A 345 -6.55 4.05 23.80
N GLU A 346 -7.75 4.62 23.87
CA GLU A 346 -8.28 5.31 25.05
C GLU A 346 -8.79 4.35 26.14
N HIS A 347 -9.38 3.23 25.74
CA HIS A 347 -10.16 2.37 26.64
C HIS A 347 -9.79 0.88 26.58
N GLY A 348 -9.00 0.45 25.61
CA GLY A 348 -8.67 -0.95 25.37
C GLY A 348 -9.76 -1.70 24.60
N GLU A 349 -9.39 -2.87 24.08
CA GLU A 349 -10.27 -3.74 23.27
C GLU A 349 -11.45 -4.33 24.05
N ASP A 350 -11.35 -4.47 25.37
CA ASP A 350 -12.43 -5.02 26.21
C ASP A 350 -13.50 -3.97 26.59
N SER A 351 -13.36 -2.72 26.13
CA SER A 351 -14.26 -1.64 26.53
C SER A 351 -15.63 -1.72 25.83
N PRO A 352 -16.75 -1.40 26.53
CA PRO A 352 -18.07 -1.33 25.90
C PRO A 352 -18.13 -0.35 24.72
N GLU A 353 -17.38 0.74 24.79
CA GLU A 353 -17.28 1.76 23.75
C GLU A 353 -16.61 1.21 22.48
N TYR A 354 -15.49 0.49 22.63
CA TYR A 354 -14.81 -0.18 21.52
C TYR A 354 -15.73 -1.21 20.86
N HIS A 355 -16.38 -2.08 21.65
CA HIS A 355 -17.31 -3.07 21.11
C HIS A 355 -18.53 -2.44 20.41
N ALA A 356 -19.06 -1.33 20.94
CA ALA A 356 -20.13 -0.59 20.27
C ALA A 356 -19.66 -0.01 18.93
N GLN A 357 -18.41 0.47 18.85
CA GLN A 357 -17.84 1.02 17.63
C GLN A 357 -17.56 -0.05 16.57
N LEU A 358 -17.25 -1.30 16.93
CA LEU A 358 -17.13 -2.41 15.97
C LEU A 358 -18.40 -2.56 15.12
N VAL A 359 -19.58 -2.41 15.73
CA VAL A 359 -20.88 -2.45 15.03
C VAL A 359 -21.00 -1.29 14.03
N VAL A 360 -20.56 -0.10 14.43
CA VAL A 360 -20.57 1.10 13.57
C VAL A 360 -19.64 0.92 12.36
N VAL A 361 -18.45 0.35 12.58
CA VAL A 361 -17.50 0.04 11.49
C VAL A 361 -18.11 -0.99 10.55
N ARG A 362 -18.64 -2.10 11.07
CA ARG A 362 -19.30 -3.14 10.27
C ARG A 362 -20.40 -2.55 9.39
N ASP A 363 -21.30 -1.77 9.97
CA ASP A 363 -22.44 -1.18 9.26
C ASP A 363 -21.98 -0.16 8.19
N ALA A 364 -20.97 0.66 8.50
CA ALA A 364 -20.41 1.62 7.57
C ALA A 364 -19.70 0.96 6.38
N VAL A 365 -19.01 -0.16 6.60
CA VAL A 365 -18.37 -0.93 5.53
C VAL A 365 -19.42 -1.57 4.62
N HIS A 366 -20.46 -2.19 5.18
CA HIS A 366 -21.59 -2.71 4.38
C HIS A 366 -22.27 -1.60 3.58
N GLU A 367 -22.49 -0.43 4.18
CA GLU A 367 -23.05 0.71 3.47
C GLU A 367 -22.16 1.14 2.30
N TYR A 368 -20.84 1.20 2.51
CA TYR A 368 -19.85 1.54 1.49
C TYR A 368 -19.86 0.54 0.33
N LEU A 369 -19.82 -0.76 0.62
CA LEU A 369 -19.82 -1.83 -0.38
C LEU A 369 -21.13 -1.87 -1.20
N ALA A 370 -22.23 -1.38 -0.63
CA ALA A 370 -23.52 -1.26 -1.31
C ALA A 370 -23.66 -0.02 -2.20
N LYS A 371 -22.71 0.94 -2.16
CA LYS A 371 -22.76 2.14 -3.01
C LYS A 371 -22.40 1.81 -4.46
N PRO A 372 -22.88 2.62 -5.43
CA PRO A 372 -22.41 2.53 -6.81
C PRO A 372 -20.98 3.11 -6.90
N LEU A 373 -19.97 2.33 -6.52
CA LEU A 373 -18.59 2.76 -6.55
C LEU A 373 -18.12 2.93 -8.01
N TYR A 374 -17.34 3.98 -8.25
CA TYR A 374 -16.76 4.29 -9.55
C TYR A 374 -15.84 3.16 -10.06
N ASN A 375 -15.09 2.53 -9.15
CA ASN A 375 -14.31 1.34 -9.41
C ASN A 375 -14.07 0.53 -8.12
N ASP A 376 -13.45 -0.64 -8.27
CA ASP A 376 -13.26 -1.62 -7.20
C ASP A 376 -11.95 -1.42 -6.40
N THR A 377 -11.17 -0.37 -6.68
CA THR A 377 -9.80 -0.18 -6.16
C THR A 377 -9.72 -0.31 -4.64
N TYR A 378 -10.72 0.17 -3.92
CA TYR A 378 -10.70 0.21 -2.45
C TYR A 378 -11.54 -0.88 -1.78
N LYS A 379 -12.17 -1.78 -2.57
CA LYS A 379 -12.97 -2.88 -2.01
C LYS A 379 -12.14 -3.82 -1.15
N GLY A 380 -10.91 -4.14 -1.56
CA GLY A 380 -10.02 -5.01 -0.78
C GLY A 380 -9.77 -4.49 0.63
N GLY A 381 -9.43 -3.21 0.76
CA GLY A 381 -9.25 -2.55 2.07
C GLY A 381 -10.54 -2.44 2.89
N ALA A 382 -11.69 -2.26 2.23
CA ALA A 382 -12.98 -2.27 2.91
C ALA A 382 -13.29 -3.66 3.50
N TYR A 383 -13.12 -4.73 2.72
CA TYR A 383 -13.31 -6.10 3.21
C TYR A 383 -12.32 -6.47 4.32
N LEU A 384 -11.07 -6.00 4.27
CA LEU A 384 -10.11 -6.18 5.36
C LEU A 384 -10.57 -5.50 6.66
N ASN A 385 -11.14 -4.29 6.57
CA ASN A 385 -11.71 -3.60 7.73
C ASN A 385 -12.93 -4.36 8.28
N LEU A 386 -13.79 -4.87 7.40
CA LEU A 386 -14.95 -5.68 7.79
C LEU A 386 -14.52 -6.96 8.51
N PHE A 387 -13.56 -7.70 7.94
CA PHE A 387 -12.98 -8.90 8.57
C PHE A 387 -12.41 -8.58 9.96
N SER A 388 -11.61 -7.52 10.07
CA SER A 388 -10.98 -7.11 11.33
C SER A 388 -12.01 -6.74 12.39
N ALA A 389 -13.09 -6.03 12.00
CA ALA A 389 -14.17 -5.69 12.92
C ALA A 389 -14.95 -6.95 13.35
N LEU A 390 -15.34 -7.81 12.40
CA LEU A 390 -16.17 -8.99 12.66
C LEU A 390 -15.47 -10.01 13.56
N ARG A 391 -14.16 -10.25 13.36
CA ARG A 391 -13.41 -11.20 14.20
C ARG A 391 -13.25 -10.72 15.65
N ALA A 392 -13.33 -9.41 15.89
CA ALA A 392 -13.22 -8.82 17.22
C ALA A 392 -14.58 -8.71 17.95
N MET A 393 -15.68 -9.09 17.30
CA MET A 393 -17.01 -9.08 17.92
C MET A 393 -17.27 -10.38 18.69
N ASP A 394 -17.99 -10.28 19.81
CA ASP A 394 -18.48 -11.44 20.58
C ASP A 394 -20.02 -11.43 20.67
N PRO A 395 -20.72 -12.46 20.14
CA PRO A 395 -20.18 -13.56 19.34
C PRO A 395 -19.79 -13.11 17.93
N VAL A 396 -18.80 -13.80 17.34
CA VAL A 396 -18.35 -13.57 15.96
C VAL A 396 -19.49 -13.86 14.96
N PRO A 397 -19.86 -12.91 14.07
CA PRO A 397 -20.90 -13.13 13.07
C PRO A 397 -20.41 -14.03 11.92
N ALA A 398 -20.54 -15.35 12.08
CA ALA A 398 -19.95 -16.37 11.19
C ALA A 398 -20.20 -16.18 9.68
N GLU A 399 -21.46 -15.93 9.28
CA GLU A 399 -21.79 -15.78 7.85
C GLU A 399 -21.22 -14.50 7.24
N GLU A 400 -21.30 -13.39 7.97
CA GLU A 400 -20.71 -12.11 7.54
C GLU A 400 -19.18 -12.20 7.50
N LEU A 401 -18.58 -12.92 8.45
CA LEU A 401 -17.13 -13.17 8.46
C LEU A 401 -16.72 -13.92 7.19
N ALA A 402 -17.45 -14.98 6.84
CA ALA A 402 -17.19 -15.75 5.63
C ALA A 402 -17.35 -14.88 4.36
N GLU A 403 -18.37 -14.01 4.31
CA GLU A 403 -18.55 -13.05 3.21
C GLU A 403 -17.37 -12.07 3.12
N ALA A 404 -16.93 -11.52 4.25
CA ALA A 404 -15.80 -10.60 4.27
C ALA A 404 -14.53 -11.25 3.72
N ILE A 405 -14.25 -12.49 4.12
CA ILE A 405 -13.07 -13.24 3.69
C ILE A 405 -13.11 -13.57 2.19
N ARG A 406 -14.28 -13.93 1.65
CA ARG A 406 -14.46 -14.11 0.19
C ARG A 406 -14.18 -12.81 -0.56
N GLY A 407 -14.71 -11.69 -0.05
CA GLY A 407 -14.45 -10.37 -0.61
C GLY A 407 -12.97 -9.96 -0.56
N MET A 408 -12.26 -10.31 0.53
CA MET A 408 -10.80 -10.13 0.61
C MET A 408 -10.08 -10.96 -0.44
N ALA A 409 -10.38 -12.27 -0.56
CA ALA A 409 -9.76 -13.14 -1.55
C ALA A 409 -9.97 -12.61 -2.98
N GLU A 410 -11.14 -12.05 -3.27
CA GLU A 410 -11.45 -11.47 -4.58
C GLU A 410 -10.76 -10.13 -4.85
N HIS A 411 -10.66 -9.23 -3.86
CA HIS A 411 -10.29 -7.83 -4.09
C HIS A 411 -9.04 -7.32 -3.36
N GLU A 412 -8.59 -7.97 -2.28
CA GLU A 412 -7.43 -7.55 -1.47
C GLU A 412 -6.13 -8.15 -2.05
N ARG A 413 -5.10 -7.31 -2.19
CA ARG A 413 -3.82 -7.69 -2.80
C ARG A 413 -2.59 -7.24 -2.01
N LEU A 414 -2.75 -6.40 -1.00
CA LEU A 414 -1.62 -5.80 -0.28
C LEU A 414 -1.14 -6.71 0.85
N ASN A 415 -2.02 -7.52 1.42
CA ASN A 415 -1.74 -8.31 2.62
C ASN A 415 -2.00 -9.80 2.37
N PRO A 416 -1.26 -10.47 1.46
CA PRO A 416 -1.53 -11.86 1.10
C PRO A 416 -1.41 -12.83 2.28
N HIS A 417 -0.59 -12.52 3.28
CA HIS A 417 -0.46 -13.34 4.49
C HIS A 417 -1.73 -13.29 5.37
N ILE A 418 -2.40 -12.13 5.47
CA ILE A 418 -3.69 -12.01 6.16
C ILE A 418 -4.79 -12.65 5.31
N THR A 419 -4.90 -12.22 4.05
CA THR A 419 -6.00 -12.60 3.13
C THR A 419 -6.04 -14.10 2.85
N PHE A 420 -4.89 -14.76 2.77
CA PHE A 420 -4.80 -16.19 2.44
C PHE A 420 -4.28 -17.08 3.58
N GLY A 421 -3.88 -16.49 4.71
CA GLY A 421 -3.47 -17.21 5.92
C GLY A 421 -4.46 -17.01 7.07
N ASP A 422 -4.33 -15.89 7.78
CA ASP A 422 -5.09 -15.60 9.01
C ASP A 422 -6.61 -15.59 8.78
N ALA A 423 -7.07 -15.02 7.66
CA ALA A 423 -8.49 -14.92 7.35
C ALA A 423 -9.12 -16.31 7.12
N PRO A 424 -8.58 -17.17 6.23
CA PRO A 424 -9.05 -18.55 6.13
C PRO A 424 -8.94 -19.34 7.44
N LEU A 425 -7.92 -19.11 8.28
CA LEU A 425 -7.85 -19.72 9.61
C LEU A 425 -9.07 -19.34 10.47
N ALA A 426 -9.40 -18.05 10.55
CA ALA A 426 -10.60 -17.58 11.24
C ALA A 426 -11.90 -18.15 10.64
N MET A 427 -11.95 -18.36 9.31
CA MET A 427 -13.08 -19.04 8.66
C MET A 427 -13.23 -20.48 9.16
N ILE A 428 -12.13 -21.22 9.33
CA ILE A 428 -12.13 -22.59 9.84
C ILE A 428 -12.66 -22.62 11.28
N GLU A 429 -12.29 -21.65 12.10
CA GLU A 429 -12.61 -21.62 13.54
C GLU A 429 -14.04 -21.18 13.84
N HIS A 430 -14.56 -20.23 13.05
CA HIS A 430 -15.84 -19.59 13.36
C HIS A 430 -16.99 -19.98 12.41
N THR A 431 -16.73 -20.77 11.37
CA THR A 431 -17.72 -21.10 10.34
C THR A 431 -17.71 -22.58 9.96
N PRO A 432 -18.77 -23.13 9.33
CA PRO A 432 -18.76 -24.50 8.84
C PRO A 432 -17.98 -24.69 7.52
N TYR A 433 -17.30 -23.65 7.01
CA TYR A 433 -16.75 -23.61 5.65
C TYR A 433 -15.25 -23.98 5.57
N ALA A 434 -14.80 -24.95 6.37
CA ALA A 434 -13.37 -25.32 6.43
C ALA A 434 -12.76 -25.66 5.05
N LEU A 435 -13.43 -26.45 4.22
CA LEU A 435 -12.90 -26.80 2.89
C LEU A 435 -12.86 -25.60 1.92
N GLU A 436 -13.77 -24.64 2.07
CA GLU A 436 -13.70 -23.40 1.30
C GLU A 436 -12.50 -22.54 1.76
N ALA A 437 -12.24 -22.48 3.06
CA ALA A 437 -11.05 -21.82 3.59
C ALA A 437 -9.76 -22.43 3.02
N ALA A 438 -9.69 -23.77 2.89
CA ALA A 438 -8.58 -24.45 2.22
C ALA A 438 -8.42 -24.02 0.75
N ASP A 439 -9.52 -23.86 0.02
CA ASP A 439 -9.50 -23.42 -1.37
C ASP A 439 -9.00 -21.97 -1.50
N ILE A 440 -9.43 -21.08 -0.59
CA ILE A 440 -8.95 -19.69 -0.52
C ILE A 440 -7.44 -19.68 -0.19
N ALA A 441 -7.01 -20.36 0.85
CA ALA A 441 -5.60 -20.43 1.23
C ALA A 441 -4.72 -20.96 0.08
N ARG A 442 -5.19 -22.00 -0.63
CA ARG A 442 -4.49 -22.57 -1.79
C ARG A 442 -4.36 -21.58 -2.94
N ALA A 443 -5.37 -20.75 -3.18
CA ALA A 443 -5.32 -19.69 -4.19
C ALA A 443 -4.26 -18.61 -3.85
N GLY A 444 -3.92 -18.45 -2.57
CA GLY A 444 -2.90 -17.53 -2.09
C GLY A 444 -1.45 -17.89 -2.42
N VAL A 445 -1.14 -19.16 -2.72
CA VAL A 445 0.23 -19.61 -3.01
C VAL A 445 0.92 -18.75 -4.08
N PRO A 446 0.37 -18.57 -5.30
CA PRO A 446 0.99 -17.70 -6.31
C PRO A 446 1.10 -16.23 -5.85
N HIS A 447 0.15 -15.73 -5.06
CA HIS A 447 0.20 -14.36 -4.54
C HIS A 447 1.34 -14.16 -3.54
N VAL A 448 1.60 -15.14 -2.67
CA VAL A 448 2.76 -15.11 -1.76
C VAL A 448 4.06 -15.13 -2.55
N TYR A 449 4.15 -15.91 -3.63
CA TYR A 449 5.35 -15.92 -4.47
C TYR A 449 5.61 -14.56 -5.14
N GLU A 450 4.61 -13.95 -5.76
CA GLU A 450 4.78 -12.64 -6.41
C GLU A 450 5.11 -11.55 -5.37
N TYR A 451 4.41 -11.53 -4.25
CA TYR A 451 4.71 -10.61 -3.15
C TYR A 451 6.16 -10.77 -2.66
N MET A 452 6.60 -12.01 -2.42
CA MET A 452 7.98 -12.26 -1.98
C MET A 452 8.99 -11.82 -3.04
N LYS A 453 8.71 -12.07 -4.32
CA LYS A 453 9.59 -11.63 -5.42
C LYS A 453 9.75 -10.12 -5.47
N GLU A 454 8.67 -9.36 -5.26
CA GLU A 454 8.73 -7.89 -5.12
C GLU A 454 9.58 -7.48 -3.91
N MET A 455 9.50 -8.24 -2.81
CA MET A 455 10.26 -8.00 -1.60
C MET A 455 11.72 -8.52 -1.64
N ARG A 456 12.19 -9.10 -2.76
CA ARG A 456 13.52 -9.77 -2.83
C ARG A 456 14.67 -8.85 -2.42
N SER A 457 14.58 -7.56 -2.75
CA SER A 457 15.62 -6.56 -2.43
C SER A 457 15.77 -6.26 -0.94
N PHE A 458 14.82 -6.66 -0.10
CA PHE A 458 14.90 -6.47 1.36
C PHE A 458 15.68 -7.57 2.09
N TYR A 459 16.21 -8.57 1.38
CA TYR A 459 16.94 -9.70 1.98
C TYR A 459 18.37 -9.74 1.45
N ASP A 460 19.34 -9.78 2.36
CA ASP A 460 20.78 -9.69 2.03
C ASP A 460 21.29 -11.00 1.40
N THR A 461 20.72 -12.13 1.81
CA THR A 461 21.12 -13.44 1.28
C THR A 461 19.97 -14.19 0.59
N GLU A 462 20.32 -15.07 -0.36
CA GLU A 462 19.34 -16.02 -0.93
C GLU A 462 18.78 -16.98 0.14
N GLY A 463 19.56 -17.27 1.18
CA GLY A 463 19.13 -18.12 2.29
C GLY A 463 18.02 -17.50 3.13
N GLU A 464 18.16 -16.23 3.52
CA GLU A 464 17.12 -15.48 4.25
C GLU A 464 15.84 -15.35 3.43
N PHE A 465 15.98 -15.03 2.15
CA PHE A 465 14.84 -14.94 1.24
C PHE A 465 14.08 -16.27 1.14
N ASP A 466 14.80 -17.37 0.89
CA ASP A 466 14.22 -18.72 0.80
C ASP A 466 13.59 -19.13 2.14
N GLN A 467 14.23 -18.83 3.27
CA GLN A 467 13.66 -19.10 4.59
C GLN A 467 12.36 -18.33 4.82
N SER A 468 12.30 -17.05 4.49
CA SER A 468 11.10 -16.23 4.65
C SER A 468 9.96 -16.68 3.73
N LEU A 469 10.29 -17.03 2.49
CA LEU A 469 9.33 -17.59 1.53
C LEU A 469 8.78 -18.93 2.04
N ARG A 470 9.65 -19.85 2.48
CA ARG A 470 9.24 -21.15 3.03
C ARG A 470 8.39 -20.99 4.27
N TYR A 471 8.73 -20.07 5.17
CA TYR A 471 7.92 -19.80 6.36
C TYR A 471 6.48 -19.40 5.99
N ARG A 472 6.33 -18.43 5.08
CA ARG A 472 5.00 -17.98 4.62
C ARG A 472 4.22 -19.08 3.90
N LEU A 473 4.88 -19.85 3.05
CA LEU A 473 4.24 -21.01 2.40
C LEU A 473 3.87 -22.09 3.42
N GLY A 474 4.70 -22.32 4.43
CA GLY A 474 4.43 -23.21 5.55
C GLY A 474 3.13 -22.83 6.25
N SER A 475 2.93 -21.55 6.58
CA SER A 475 1.67 -21.05 7.15
C SER A 475 0.45 -21.26 6.23
N ILE A 476 0.60 -21.09 4.91
CA ILE A 476 -0.51 -21.39 3.98
C ILE A 476 -0.86 -22.89 3.99
N TYR A 477 0.15 -23.77 3.97
CA TYR A 477 -0.09 -25.21 4.04
C TYR A 477 -0.63 -25.65 5.39
N ASP A 478 -0.26 -24.97 6.47
CA ASP A 478 -0.83 -25.19 7.80
C ASP A 478 -2.35 -25.03 7.79
N VAL A 479 -2.82 -23.90 7.28
CA VAL A 479 -4.24 -23.57 7.17
C VAL A 479 -4.99 -24.59 6.32
N ILE A 480 -4.42 -25.01 5.18
CA ILE A 480 -5.02 -26.05 4.31
C ILE A 480 -5.13 -27.37 5.08
N GLY A 481 -4.06 -27.79 5.76
CA GLY A 481 -4.05 -29.03 6.54
C GLY A 481 -5.05 -29.00 7.70
N TRP A 482 -5.12 -27.87 8.40
CA TRP A 482 -6.06 -27.67 9.50
C TRP A 482 -7.52 -27.67 9.02
N ALA A 483 -7.80 -27.09 7.86
CA ALA A 483 -9.11 -27.17 7.23
C ALA A 483 -9.54 -28.62 6.93
N HIS A 484 -8.63 -29.44 6.38
CA HIS A 484 -8.91 -30.87 6.16
C HIS A 484 -9.20 -31.60 7.47
N PHE A 485 -8.42 -31.32 8.52
CA PHE A 485 -8.64 -31.91 9.84
C PHE A 485 -10.02 -31.56 10.39
N LYS A 486 -10.41 -30.27 10.33
CA LYS A 486 -11.73 -29.80 10.80
C LYS A 486 -12.88 -30.33 9.95
N ALA A 487 -12.64 -30.63 8.68
CA ALA A 487 -13.59 -31.33 7.82
C ALA A 487 -13.70 -32.85 8.12
N GLY A 488 -12.85 -33.38 9.01
CA GLY A 488 -12.84 -34.78 9.42
C GLY A 488 -11.95 -35.68 8.56
N ASP A 489 -11.06 -35.11 7.75
CA ASP A 489 -10.13 -35.85 6.89
C ASP A 489 -8.71 -35.82 7.48
N ALA A 490 -8.44 -36.73 8.42
CA ALA A 490 -7.20 -36.75 9.18
C ALA A 490 -5.97 -37.14 8.33
N GLU A 491 -6.14 -37.93 7.28
CA GLU A 491 -5.03 -38.36 6.41
C GLU A 491 -4.58 -37.25 5.45
N ASP A 492 -5.52 -36.57 4.78
CA ASP A 492 -5.17 -35.41 3.95
C ASP A 492 -4.61 -34.26 4.80
N ALA A 493 -5.14 -34.07 6.02
CA ALA A 493 -4.58 -33.15 7.00
C ALA A 493 -3.14 -33.50 7.35
N ARG A 494 -2.86 -34.76 7.71
CA ARG A 494 -1.51 -35.24 8.03
C ARG A 494 -0.53 -34.96 6.91
N HIS A 495 -0.86 -35.38 5.69
CA HIS A 495 0.03 -35.18 4.54
C HIS A 495 0.33 -33.71 4.25
N THR A 496 -0.68 -32.84 4.42
CA THR A 496 -0.52 -31.41 4.18
C THR A 496 0.28 -30.74 5.31
N LEU A 497 0.01 -31.08 6.57
CA LEU A 497 0.72 -30.53 7.73
C LEU A 497 2.16 -31.03 7.82
N GLU A 498 2.45 -32.29 7.45
CA GLU A 498 3.83 -32.79 7.34
C GLU A 498 4.63 -32.00 6.29
N ARG A 499 3.97 -31.60 5.19
CA ARG A 499 4.57 -30.70 4.20
C ARG A 499 4.74 -29.27 4.73
N ALA A 500 3.75 -28.75 5.46
CA ALA A 500 3.85 -27.45 6.12
C ALA A 500 5.06 -27.42 7.07
N LEU A 501 5.23 -28.48 7.88
CA LEU A 501 6.33 -28.63 8.82
C LEU A 501 7.69 -28.70 8.09
N ALA A 502 7.78 -29.39 6.96
CA ALA A 502 9.01 -29.43 6.16
C ALA A 502 9.41 -28.05 5.59
N LEU A 503 8.48 -27.11 5.47
CA LEU A 503 8.74 -25.73 5.05
C LEU A 503 9.02 -24.82 6.25
N ALA A 504 8.37 -25.07 7.38
CA ALA A 504 8.44 -24.25 8.57
C ALA A 504 8.69 -25.11 9.82
N GLU A 505 9.87 -25.74 9.89
CA GLU A 505 10.19 -26.73 10.93
C GLU A 505 10.06 -26.19 12.36
N GLY A 506 10.29 -24.89 12.57
CA GLY A 506 10.18 -24.22 13.86
C GLY A 506 8.79 -23.69 14.21
N ASN A 507 7.79 -23.85 13.34
CA ASN A 507 6.48 -23.22 13.56
C ASN A 507 5.66 -24.00 14.60
N ARG A 508 5.32 -23.33 15.71
CA ARG A 508 4.57 -23.93 16.83
C ARG A 508 3.14 -24.33 16.48
N ASP A 509 2.49 -23.61 15.59
CA ASP A 509 1.06 -23.80 15.28
C ASP A 509 0.92 -25.01 14.37
N VAL A 510 1.82 -25.15 13.38
CA VAL A 510 1.95 -26.37 12.57
C VAL A 510 2.17 -27.60 13.45
N ARG A 511 3.05 -27.51 14.45
CA ARG A 511 3.34 -28.61 15.37
C ARG A 511 2.15 -28.97 16.24
N TYR A 512 1.42 -27.96 16.72
CA TYR A 512 0.17 -28.17 17.46
C TYR A 512 -0.90 -28.87 16.59
N HIS A 513 -1.17 -28.35 15.40
CA HIS A 513 -2.14 -28.95 14.48
C HIS A 513 -1.76 -30.38 14.10
N LEU A 514 -0.48 -30.64 13.86
CA LEU A 514 0.00 -31.98 13.53
C LEU A 514 -0.15 -32.95 14.71
N GLY A 515 0.13 -32.51 15.94
CA GLY A 515 -0.12 -33.30 17.14
C GLY A 515 -1.60 -33.66 17.30
N GLN A 516 -2.51 -32.71 17.05
CA GLN A 516 -3.96 -32.96 17.08
C GLN A 516 -4.40 -33.99 16.02
N VAL A 517 -3.80 -33.93 14.83
CA VAL A 517 -4.02 -34.94 13.77
C VAL A 517 -3.54 -36.32 14.21
N TYR A 518 -2.34 -36.41 14.81
CA TYR A 518 -1.81 -37.68 15.30
C TYR A 518 -2.65 -38.27 16.44
N GLU A 519 -3.16 -37.46 17.37
CA GLU A 519 -4.09 -37.94 18.39
C GLU A 519 -5.39 -38.49 17.78
N ARG A 520 -5.90 -37.87 16.71
CA ARG A 520 -7.08 -38.35 16.00
C ARG A 520 -6.82 -39.69 15.31
N LEU A 521 -5.67 -39.83 14.63
CA LEU A 521 -5.28 -41.09 13.99
C LEU A 521 -5.06 -42.20 15.03
N ALA A 522 -4.51 -41.87 16.21
CA ALA A 522 -4.42 -42.82 17.32
C ALA A 522 -5.80 -43.34 17.75
N ALA A 523 -6.80 -42.45 17.84
CA ALA A 523 -8.16 -42.82 18.19
C ALA A 523 -8.88 -43.66 17.11
N GLU A 524 -8.43 -43.62 15.86
CA GLU A 524 -8.96 -44.47 14.79
C GLU A 524 -8.38 -45.90 14.85
N GLU A 525 -7.23 -46.08 15.50
CA GLU A 525 -6.51 -47.34 15.67
C GLU A 525 -6.79 -48.04 17.02
N GLU A 526 -7.91 -47.75 17.70
CA GLU A 526 -8.28 -48.33 19.01
C GLU A 526 -8.23 -49.87 19.11
N SER A 527 -8.23 -50.58 17.96
CA SER A 527 -8.13 -52.04 17.89
C SER A 527 -6.70 -52.59 17.78
N ASP A 528 -5.70 -51.73 17.56
CA ASP A 528 -4.27 -52.03 17.46
C ASP A 528 -3.46 -51.14 18.41
N ALA A 529 -3.15 -51.67 19.58
CA ALA A 529 -2.46 -50.93 20.63
C ALA A 529 -1.03 -50.49 20.25
N GLU A 530 -0.37 -51.20 19.34
CA GLU A 530 0.98 -50.83 18.89
C GLU A 530 0.90 -49.61 17.95
N ALA A 531 -0.05 -49.64 17.01
CA ALA A 531 -0.33 -48.51 16.12
C ALA A 531 -0.86 -47.28 16.87
N GLU A 532 -1.77 -47.45 17.83
CA GLU A 532 -2.24 -46.37 18.69
C GLU A 532 -1.07 -45.71 19.44
N THR A 533 -0.17 -46.51 20.02
CA THR A 533 0.99 -46.01 20.76
C THR A 533 1.92 -45.21 19.86
N GLU A 534 2.21 -45.71 18.65
CA GLU A 534 3.07 -45.02 17.68
C GLU A 534 2.53 -43.62 17.33
N TRP A 535 1.23 -43.49 17.11
CA TRP A 535 0.62 -42.19 16.82
C TRP A 535 0.66 -41.24 18.02
N LEU A 536 0.40 -41.74 19.23
CA LEU A 536 0.51 -40.92 20.44
C LEU A 536 1.96 -40.48 20.70
N ASP A 537 2.97 -41.30 20.38
CA ASP A 537 4.38 -40.90 20.48
C ASP A 537 4.69 -39.75 19.51
N ARG A 538 4.18 -39.82 18.27
CA ARG A 538 4.33 -38.74 17.28
C ARG A 538 3.61 -37.45 17.70
N ALA A 539 2.45 -37.58 18.34
CA ALA A 539 1.73 -36.43 18.90
C ALA A 539 2.57 -35.75 19.99
N GLU A 540 3.09 -36.53 20.93
CA GLU A 540 3.96 -36.05 22.01
C GLU A 540 5.21 -35.38 21.44
N ASP A 541 5.90 -36.00 20.49
CA ASP A 541 7.10 -35.43 19.84
C ASP A 541 6.79 -34.10 19.13
N SER A 542 5.61 -34.00 18.50
CA SER A 542 5.18 -32.77 17.83
C SER A 542 4.99 -31.65 18.83
N TYR A 543 4.23 -31.90 19.91
CA TYR A 543 3.98 -30.90 20.93
C TYR A 543 5.25 -30.51 21.70
N ILE A 544 6.12 -31.47 22.06
CA ILE A 544 7.41 -31.20 22.72
C ILE A 544 8.23 -30.22 21.88
N ALA A 545 8.23 -30.39 20.58
CA ALA A 545 9.02 -29.54 19.71
C ALA A 545 8.33 -28.19 19.40
N GLY A 546 7.03 -28.05 19.66
CA GLY A 546 6.30 -26.77 19.66
C GLY A 546 6.28 -26.07 21.04
N PHE A 547 6.69 -26.76 22.11
CA PHE A 547 6.64 -26.28 23.50
C PHE A 547 7.48 -25.03 23.75
N GLY A 548 8.68 -24.95 23.17
CA GLY A 548 9.58 -23.80 23.36
C GLY A 548 9.30 -22.60 22.47
N ALA A 549 8.36 -22.69 21.53
CA ALA A 549 8.33 -21.85 20.33
C ALA A 549 7.27 -20.73 20.37
N SER A 550 7.20 -19.91 21.45
CA SER A 550 6.47 -18.62 21.42
C SER A 550 6.46 -17.82 22.74
N ARG A 551 6.07 -16.54 22.64
CA ARG A 551 5.49 -15.73 23.73
C ARG A 551 3.97 -15.93 23.84
N GLY A 552 3.41 -15.82 25.04
CA GLY A 552 1.97 -15.96 25.33
C GLY A 552 1.51 -17.39 25.67
N GLU A 553 0.21 -17.65 25.65
CA GLU A 553 -0.34 -19.00 25.84
C GLU A 553 0.17 -19.95 24.74
N ASN A 554 0.79 -21.06 25.13
CA ASN A 554 1.24 -22.08 24.20
C ASN A 554 0.23 -23.24 24.14
N PRO A 555 -0.48 -23.46 23.02
CA PRO A 555 -1.45 -24.55 22.93
C PRO A 555 -0.80 -25.94 23.04
N ASN A 556 0.50 -26.05 22.74
CA ASN A 556 1.25 -27.30 22.88
C ASN A 556 1.43 -27.73 24.34
N GLU A 557 1.55 -26.79 25.29
CA GLU A 557 1.69 -27.11 26.72
C GLU A 557 0.41 -27.76 27.25
N THR A 558 -0.74 -27.12 27.02
CA THR A 558 -2.05 -27.68 27.40
C THR A 558 -2.29 -29.05 26.74
N ALA A 559 -1.89 -29.23 25.49
CA ALA A 559 -2.02 -30.51 24.79
C ALA A 559 -1.09 -31.58 25.38
N LEU A 560 0.15 -31.23 25.73
CA LEU A 560 1.08 -32.12 26.44
C LEU A 560 0.51 -32.55 27.79
N GLU A 561 -0.10 -31.62 28.53
CA GLU A 561 -0.70 -31.97 29.80
C GLU A 561 -1.82 -33.01 29.66
N ALA A 562 -2.72 -32.78 28.70
CA ALA A 562 -3.82 -33.68 28.42
C ALA A 562 -3.32 -35.06 27.96
N LEU A 563 -2.30 -35.09 27.10
CA LEU A 563 -1.68 -36.33 26.63
C LEU A 563 -0.95 -37.08 27.74
N TYR A 564 -0.23 -36.36 28.61
CA TYR A 564 0.43 -36.92 29.79
C TYR A 564 -0.59 -37.55 30.73
N GLU A 565 -1.69 -36.86 31.04
CA GLU A 565 -2.76 -37.38 31.88
C GLU A 565 -3.40 -38.64 31.26
N ARG A 566 -3.64 -38.64 29.94
CA ARG A 566 -4.15 -39.81 29.21
C ARG A 566 -3.22 -41.02 29.33
N ARG A 567 -1.90 -40.81 29.23
CA ARG A 567 -0.90 -41.90 29.31
C ARG A 567 -0.69 -42.42 30.73
N ASN A 568 -0.67 -41.53 31.72
CA ASN A 568 -0.30 -41.87 33.09
C ASN A 568 -1.51 -42.15 34.00
N GLY A 569 -2.72 -41.80 33.56
CA GLY A 569 -3.96 -41.96 34.32
C GLY A 569 -4.17 -40.94 35.45
N SER A 570 -3.21 -40.03 35.66
CA SER A 570 -3.33 -38.84 36.52
C SER A 570 -2.35 -37.75 36.06
N ARG A 571 -2.49 -36.54 36.60
CA ARG A 571 -1.55 -35.43 36.41
C ARG A 571 -0.35 -35.47 37.37
N ASP A 572 -0.18 -36.54 38.15
CA ASP A 572 0.94 -36.63 39.09
C ASP A 572 2.27 -36.68 38.33
N GLY A 573 3.21 -35.77 38.68
CA GLY A 573 4.52 -35.66 38.03
C GLY A 573 4.56 -34.76 36.77
N ILE A 574 3.44 -34.16 36.38
CA ILE A 574 3.34 -33.30 35.19
C ILE A 574 4.26 -32.07 35.26
N GLU A 575 4.37 -31.44 36.44
CA GLU A 575 5.25 -30.29 36.66
C GLU A 575 6.72 -30.66 36.46
N GLU A 576 7.14 -31.84 36.93
CA GLU A 576 8.52 -32.34 36.75
C GLU A 576 8.78 -32.66 35.28
N TYR A 577 7.81 -33.26 34.59
CA TYR A 577 7.89 -33.52 33.15
C TYR A 577 8.04 -32.22 32.35
N LEU A 578 7.16 -31.24 32.54
CA LEU A 578 7.23 -29.95 31.84
C LEU A 578 8.53 -29.19 32.15
N ALA A 579 9.00 -29.22 33.40
CA ALA A 579 10.29 -28.63 33.76
C ALA A 579 11.48 -29.26 33.02
N THR A 580 11.44 -30.56 32.73
CA THR A 580 12.49 -31.20 31.91
C THR A 580 12.48 -30.75 30.46
N LEU A 581 11.30 -30.45 29.92
CA LEU A 581 11.14 -29.94 28.56
C LEU A 581 11.61 -28.48 28.46
N ASP A 582 11.28 -27.66 29.45
CA ASP A 582 11.74 -26.27 29.55
C ASP A 582 13.27 -26.19 29.61
N GLU A 583 13.92 -27.00 30.47
CA GLU A 583 15.38 -27.02 30.55
C GLU A 583 16.03 -27.51 29.24
N ARG A 584 15.40 -28.46 28.54
CA ARG A 584 15.86 -28.95 27.22
C ARG A 584 15.73 -27.86 26.16
N ASP A 585 14.61 -27.14 26.13
CA ASP A 585 14.40 -26.01 25.23
C ASP A 585 15.41 -24.89 25.49
N ARG A 586 15.54 -24.50 26.77
CA ARG A 586 16.53 -23.54 27.24
C ARG A 586 17.94 -23.87 26.78
N THR A 587 18.36 -25.13 26.97
CA THR A 587 19.67 -25.61 26.51
C THR A 587 19.84 -25.45 25.01
N ARG A 588 18.85 -25.85 24.20
CA ARG A 588 18.89 -25.72 22.74
C ARG A 588 18.93 -24.28 22.27
N ARG A 589 18.11 -23.40 22.88
CA ARG A 589 18.11 -21.96 22.57
C ARG A 589 19.48 -21.37 22.87
N HIS A 590 20.04 -21.68 24.05
CA HIS A 590 21.37 -21.23 24.43
C HIS A 590 22.43 -21.69 23.42
N GLU A 591 22.48 -22.99 23.08
CA GLU A 591 23.43 -23.52 22.09
C GLU A 591 23.31 -22.81 20.74
N ARG A 592 22.09 -22.67 20.19
CA ARG A 592 21.83 -21.98 18.92
C ARG A 592 22.29 -20.52 18.94
N ILE A 593 22.06 -19.82 20.04
CA ILE A 593 22.48 -18.42 20.20
C ILE A 593 24.01 -18.33 20.25
N MET A 594 24.66 -19.23 20.99
CA MET A 594 26.13 -19.24 21.04
C MET A 594 26.75 -19.58 19.67
N GLU A 595 26.12 -20.48 18.91
CA GLU A 595 26.51 -20.80 17.54
C GLU A 595 26.30 -19.63 16.55
N SER A 596 25.38 -18.70 16.85
CA SER A 596 25.12 -17.52 16.00
C SER A 596 26.12 -16.38 16.19
N ARG A 597 27.16 -16.59 17.01
CA ARG A 597 28.22 -15.60 17.22
C ARG A 597 28.99 -15.35 15.92
N VAL A 598 29.19 -14.08 15.58
CA VAL A 598 29.93 -13.66 14.38
C VAL A 598 31.40 -13.38 14.73
N GLU A 599 32.30 -14.27 14.30
CA GLU A 599 33.74 -14.15 14.55
C GLU A 599 34.39 -13.04 13.69
N ASP A 600 34.07 -13.01 12.39
CA ASP A 600 34.52 -11.97 11.44
C ASP A 600 33.48 -10.84 11.34
N ALA A 601 33.11 -10.26 12.47
CA ALA A 601 32.08 -9.23 12.56
C ALA A 601 32.52 -7.88 11.97
N GLU A 602 31.55 -7.12 11.47
CA GLU A 602 31.73 -5.72 11.13
C GLU A 602 31.59 -4.83 12.38
N THR A 603 32.22 -3.65 12.35
CA THR A 603 31.98 -2.61 13.35
C THR A 603 30.72 -1.83 13.00
N TYR A 604 29.94 -1.44 14.00
CA TYR A 604 28.78 -0.58 13.77
C TYR A 604 29.20 0.81 13.24
N ARG A 605 28.31 1.50 12.52
CA ARG A 605 28.60 2.85 12.02
C ARG A 605 28.54 3.86 13.17
N ALA A 606 29.49 4.81 13.18
CA ALA A 606 29.48 5.88 14.18
C ALA A 606 28.20 6.72 14.11
N PHE A 607 27.73 7.17 15.27
CA PHE A 607 26.53 7.99 15.40
C PHE A 607 26.65 9.03 16.50
N GLU A 608 25.85 10.08 16.36
CA GLU A 608 25.60 11.12 17.34
C GLU A 608 24.08 11.32 17.36
N LEU A 609 23.41 10.76 18.37
CA LEU A 609 21.94 10.74 18.46
C LEU A 609 21.49 11.42 19.75
N ALA A 610 20.35 12.11 19.68
CA ALA A 610 19.75 12.75 20.84
C ALA A 610 18.89 11.75 21.62
N ARG A 611 18.94 11.85 22.95
CA ARG A 611 17.95 11.28 23.87
C ARG A 611 16.71 12.16 23.88
N LEU A 612 15.62 11.64 24.46
CA LEU A 612 14.38 12.39 24.66
C LEU A 612 14.55 13.66 25.51
N ASP A 613 15.48 13.65 26.48
CA ASP A 613 15.82 14.83 27.29
C ASP A 613 16.74 15.84 26.59
N GLY A 614 17.14 15.57 25.34
CA GLY A 614 18.01 16.40 24.52
C GLY A 614 19.51 16.19 24.77
N GLU A 615 19.91 15.29 25.68
CA GLU A 615 21.31 14.89 25.83
C GLU A 615 21.76 14.12 24.57
N ILE A 616 22.96 14.44 24.08
CA ILE A 616 23.55 13.76 22.92
C ILE A 616 24.38 12.59 23.39
N VAL A 617 24.11 11.39 22.85
CA VAL A 617 24.93 10.19 23.04
C VAL A 617 25.79 9.98 21.81
N ASN A 618 27.11 9.88 22.02
CA ASN A 618 28.05 9.60 20.96
C ASN A 618 28.44 8.13 20.98
N SER A 619 28.53 7.50 19.81
CA SER A 619 29.07 6.13 19.67
C SER A 619 30.43 5.93 20.36
N ALA A 620 31.29 6.96 20.43
CA ALA A 620 32.57 6.89 21.13
C ALA A 620 32.43 6.61 22.64
N ASP A 621 31.28 6.92 23.25
CA ASP A 621 31.01 6.63 24.67
C ASP A 621 30.81 5.13 24.94
N LEU A 622 30.70 4.32 23.88
CA LEU A 622 30.58 2.86 23.92
C LEU A 622 31.95 2.17 23.89
N GLU A 623 33.03 2.87 23.57
CA GLU A 623 34.37 2.27 23.45
C GLU A 623 34.81 1.60 24.76
N GLY A 624 35.33 0.37 24.65
CA GLY A 624 35.81 -0.41 25.80
C GLY A 624 34.70 -1.06 26.63
N LYS A 625 33.42 -0.90 26.26
CA LYS A 625 32.26 -1.48 26.94
C LYS A 625 31.48 -2.38 26.00
N ILE A 626 30.66 -3.26 26.58
CA ILE A 626 29.67 -4.01 25.82
C ILE A 626 28.51 -3.07 25.54
N ALA A 627 28.00 -3.03 24.31
CA ALA A 627 26.81 -2.24 23.99
C ALA A 627 25.69 -3.12 23.42
N VAL A 628 24.46 -2.85 23.83
CA VAL A 628 23.25 -3.45 23.30
C VAL A 628 22.45 -2.35 22.63
N LEU A 629 22.32 -2.41 21.31
CA LEU A 629 21.61 -1.43 20.49
C LEU A 629 20.31 -2.05 19.98
N HIS A 630 19.18 -1.61 20.53
CA HIS A 630 17.85 -2.15 20.25
C HIS A 630 17.06 -1.21 19.33
N PHE A 631 16.71 -1.64 18.13
CA PHE A 631 16.03 -0.85 17.11
C PHE A 631 14.53 -1.19 17.11
N TRP A 632 13.68 -0.18 17.31
CA TRP A 632 12.22 -0.35 17.40
C TRP A 632 11.42 0.86 16.90
N GLY A 633 10.09 0.75 16.91
CA GLY A 633 9.17 1.88 16.68
C GLY A 633 7.76 1.60 17.22
N THR A 634 7.00 2.64 17.58
CA THR A 634 5.64 2.47 18.15
C THR A 634 4.64 1.89 17.17
N TRP A 635 4.88 2.06 15.86
CA TRP A 635 4.09 1.49 14.77
C TRP A 635 4.38 0.00 14.52
N CYS A 636 5.44 -0.55 15.12
CA CYS A 636 5.88 -1.94 14.95
C CYS A 636 5.24 -2.84 16.03
N GLY A 637 4.16 -3.53 15.66
CA GLY A 637 3.47 -4.49 16.55
C GLY A 637 4.40 -5.49 17.23
N PRO A 638 5.27 -6.23 16.50
CA PRO A 638 6.21 -7.17 17.11
C PRO A 638 7.22 -6.53 18.07
N CYS A 639 7.58 -5.25 17.86
CA CYS A 639 8.44 -4.50 18.75
C CYS A 639 7.71 -4.20 20.07
N ILE A 640 6.45 -3.74 20.01
CA ILE A 640 5.66 -3.44 21.21
C ILE A 640 5.50 -4.68 22.11
N VAL A 641 5.32 -5.86 21.51
CA VAL A 641 5.19 -7.13 22.24
C VAL A 641 6.43 -7.43 23.10
N GLU A 642 7.62 -6.96 22.71
CA GLU A 642 8.86 -7.29 23.43
C GLU A 642 9.34 -6.25 24.45
N LEU A 643 8.80 -5.04 24.39
CA LEU A 643 9.22 -3.95 25.29
C LEU A 643 9.05 -4.24 26.79
N PRO A 644 8.04 -5.00 27.26
CA PRO A 644 7.96 -5.38 28.67
C PRO A 644 9.19 -6.14 29.17
N GLU A 645 9.67 -7.14 28.41
CA GLU A 645 10.88 -7.87 28.77
C GLU A 645 12.15 -7.07 28.49
N TYR A 646 12.14 -6.17 27.50
CA TYR A 646 13.25 -5.25 27.27
C TYR A 646 13.44 -4.28 28.45
N GLN A 647 12.35 -3.80 29.06
CA GLN A 647 12.39 -3.01 30.28
C GLN A 647 13.05 -3.78 31.43
N GLU A 648 12.67 -5.05 31.64
CA GLU A 648 13.31 -5.92 32.66
C GLU A 648 14.81 -6.13 32.38
N PHE A 649 15.18 -6.33 31.12
CA PHE A 649 16.56 -6.45 30.67
C PHE A 649 17.35 -5.16 30.91
N ASP A 650 16.80 -4.00 30.55
CA ASP A 650 17.43 -2.70 30.75
C ASP A 650 17.64 -2.43 32.25
N GLU A 651 16.63 -2.65 33.10
CA GLU A 651 16.74 -2.53 34.56
C GLU A 651 17.88 -3.38 35.14
N ARG A 652 18.11 -4.58 34.59
CA ARG A 652 19.17 -5.50 35.02
C ARG A 652 20.58 -4.98 34.72
N TYR A 653 20.78 -4.31 33.59
CA TYR A 653 22.11 -3.89 33.13
C TYR A 653 22.36 -2.37 33.20
N ARG A 654 21.36 -1.52 33.42
CA ARG A 654 21.49 -0.05 33.44
C ARG A 654 22.47 0.45 34.51
N GLU A 655 22.59 -0.26 35.62
CA GLU A 655 23.55 0.07 36.69
C GLU A 655 24.94 -0.56 36.49
N ASP A 656 25.14 -1.36 35.44
CA ASP A 656 26.39 -2.03 35.18
C ASP A 656 27.39 -1.10 34.47
N PRO A 657 28.58 -0.83 35.05
CA PRO A 657 29.51 0.12 34.45
C PRO A 657 30.12 -0.36 33.12
N ASP A 658 30.10 -1.67 32.86
CA ASP A 658 30.74 -2.30 31.70
C ASP A 658 29.77 -2.57 30.53
N VAL A 659 28.47 -2.27 30.70
CA VAL A 659 27.42 -2.51 29.71
C VAL A 659 26.63 -1.22 29.45
N HIS A 660 26.37 -0.91 28.19
CA HIS A 660 25.46 0.14 27.77
C HIS A 660 24.25 -0.48 27.07
N VAL A 661 23.06 -0.23 27.59
CA VAL A 661 21.80 -0.64 26.96
C VAL A 661 21.13 0.61 26.40
N LEU A 662 20.95 0.63 25.07
CA LEU A 662 20.42 1.79 24.35
C LEU A 662 19.37 1.29 23.35
N SER A 663 18.20 1.89 23.39
CA SER A 663 17.21 1.70 22.32
C SER A 663 17.23 2.88 21.35
N ILE A 664 16.91 2.63 20.08
CA ILE A 664 16.84 3.61 18.99
C ILE A 664 15.45 3.47 18.37
N SER A 665 14.65 4.53 18.45
CA SER A 665 13.30 4.58 17.86
C SER A 665 13.31 5.36 16.55
N ASN A 666 12.66 4.82 15.52
CA ASN A 666 12.46 5.47 14.22
C ASN A 666 11.08 6.13 14.04
N ASP A 667 10.40 6.43 15.14
CA ASP A 667 9.13 7.17 15.10
C ASP A 667 9.33 8.59 14.56
N GLU A 668 8.30 9.13 13.89
CA GLU A 668 8.39 10.40 13.17
C GLU A 668 8.63 11.61 14.07
N THR A 669 8.16 11.56 15.32
CA THR A 669 8.29 12.66 16.27
C THR A 669 8.59 12.17 17.70
N ASN A 670 9.28 13.00 18.48
CA ASN A 670 9.63 12.69 19.86
C ASN A 670 8.39 12.52 20.74
N GLU A 671 7.34 13.29 20.47
CA GLU A 671 6.09 13.28 21.25
C GLU A 671 5.42 11.90 21.20
N ILE A 672 5.46 11.22 20.05
CA ILE A 672 4.93 9.85 19.90
C ILE A 672 5.65 8.90 20.86
N ILE A 673 6.98 9.02 20.95
CA ILE A 673 7.82 8.17 21.81
C ILE A 673 7.55 8.47 23.28
N GLU A 674 7.57 9.76 23.67
CA GLU A 674 7.36 10.19 25.06
C GLU A 674 5.98 9.76 25.59
N ASP A 675 4.92 9.98 24.81
CA ASP A 675 3.57 9.59 25.16
C ASP A 675 3.45 8.06 25.27
N PHE A 676 4.08 7.32 24.36
CA PHE A 676 4.08 5.86 24.40
C PHE A 676 4.80 5.31 25.64
N LEU A 677 6.00 5.80 25.97
CA LEU A 677 6.74 5.36 27.16
C LEU A 677 5.97 5.70 28.44
N ALA A 678 5.44 6.92 28.54
CA ALA A 678 4.66 7.36 29.70
C ALA A 678 3.38 6.52 29.87
N LYS A 679 2.68 6.22 28.78
CA LYS A 679 1.46 5.40 28.78
C LYS A 679 1.72 3.97 29.27
N ASN A 680 2.84 3.39 28.88
CA ASN A 680 3.18 1.99 29.20
C ASN A 680 4.06 1.84 30.46
N ASN A 681 4.43 2.94 31.12
CA ASN A 681 5.33 2.98 32.28
C ASN A 681 6.74 2.43 31.99
N TYR A 682 7.29 2.77 30.83
CA TYR A 682 8.67 2.46 30.48
C TYR A 682 9.61 3.61 30.82
N ASP A 683 10.83 3.30 31.25
CA ASP A 683 11.86 4.29 31.59
C ASP A 683 13.26 3.96 31.03
N PHE A 684 13.36 2.95 30.16
CA PHE A 684 14.60 2.62 29.44
C PHE A 684 15.06 3.77 28.53
N THR A 685 16.36 3.81 28.23
CA THR A 685 16.94 4.89 27.44
C THR A 685 16.55 4.76 25.96
N VAL A 686 16.00 5.83 25.39
CA VAL A 686 15.66 5.93 23.96
C VAL A 686 16.46 7.04 23.28
N LEU A 687 17.07 6.68 22.15
CA LEU A 687 17.70 7.56 21.19
C LEU A 687 16.76 7.78 20.01
N ILE A 688 16.68 9.03 19.54
CA ILE A 688 15.85 9.42 18.41
C ILE A 688 16.61 9.14 17.12
N ASP A 689 16.03 8.36 16.21
CA ASP A 689 16.64 8.07 14.93
C ASP A 689 16.68 9.31 14.02
N ALA A 690 17.88 9.80 13.75
CA ALA A 690 18.13 10.88 12.79
C ALA A 690 18.63 10.30 11.45
N GLY A 691 17.90 9.30 10.93
CA GLY A 691 18.25 8.52 9.74
C GLY A 691 19.47 7.62 9.93
N TYR A 692 19.88 7.36 11.16
CA TYR A 692 20.97 6.43 11.47
C TYR A 692 20.60 5.00 11.10
N THR A 693 19.40 4.54 11.45
CA THR A 693 18.94 3.18 11.16
C THR A 693 19.12 2.80 9.69
N GLU A 694 18.66 3.66 8.78
CA GLU A 694 18.79 3.47 7.33
C GLU A 694 20.27 3.40 6.92
N ARG A 695 21.10 4.34 7.38
CA ARG A 695 22.54 4.35 7.08
C ARG A 695 23.26 3.14 7.66
N ALA A 696 22.81 2.65 8.81
CA ALA A 696 23.35 1.50 9.52
C ALA A 696 22.95 0.17 8.86
N GLY A 697 21.98 0.19 7.93
CA GLY A 697 21.55 -1.00 7.19
C GLY A 697 20.52 -1.85 7.96
N VAL A 698 19.84 -1.30 8.96
CA VAL A 698 18.78 -2.01 9.67
C VAL A 698 17.50 -1.99 8.82
N THR A 699 17.10 -3.17 8.33
CA THR A 699 15.99 -3.34 7.38
C THR A 699 14.80 -4.11 7.96
N ALA A 700 14.94 -4.67 9.16
CA ALA A 700 13.92 -5.46 9.85
C ALA A 700 13.69 -4.96 11.28
N TRP A 701 12.48 -5.18 11.80
CA TRP A 701 12.04 -4.68 13.11
C TRP A 701 11.30 -5.77 13.91
N PRO A 702 11.58 -5.92 15.22
CA PRO A 702 12.71 -5.32 15.92
C PRO A 702 14.05 -5.92 15.46
N THR A 703 15.15 -5.19 15.66
CA THR A 703 16.51 -5.70 15.50
C THR A 703 17.34 -5.32 16.72
N THR A 704 18.20 -6.20 17.23
CA THR A 704 19.11 -5.88 18.34
C THR A 704 20.53 -6.32 18.03
N TRP A 705 21.48 -5.40 18.21
CA TRP A 705 22.91 -5.67 18.07
C TRP A 705 23.58 -5.77 19.43
N PHE A 706 24.46 -6.77 19.57
CA PHE A 706 25.31 -6.96 20.75
C PHE A 706 26.76 -6.74 20.34
N VAL A 707 27.30 -5.63 20.82
CA VAL A 707 28.61 -5.11 20.44
C VAL A 707 29.61 -5.43 21.54
N ASP A 708 30.78 -5.96 21.16
CA ASP A 708 31.87 -6.22 22.09
C ASP A 708 32.65 -4.93 22.47
N ARG A 709 33.60 -5.08 23.40
CA ARG A 709 34.43 -3.97 23.90
C ARG A 709 35.33 -3.33 22.85
N ASP A 710 35.57 -4.02 21.74
CA ASP A 710 36.39 -3.55 20.63
C ASP A 710 35.52 -2.93 19.50
N GLY A 711 34.20 -2.88 19.69
CA GLY A 711 33.25 -2.21 18.79
C GLY A 711 32.66 -3.10 17.69
N TYR A 712 32.83 -4.43 17.77
CA TYR A 712 32.34 -5.37 16.76
C TYR A 712 30.95 -5.92 17.12
N VAL A 713 30.05 -6.00 16.14
CA VAL A 713 28.70 -6.59 16.32
C VAL A 713 28.82 -8.11 16.33
N ARG A 714 28.93 -8.72 17.51
CA ARG A 714 29.18 -10.16 17.68
C ARG A 714 27.93 -11.01 17.66
N PHE A 715 26.78 -10.43 18.02
CA PHE A 715 25.50 -11.08 17.86
C PHE A 715 24.50 -10.09 17.31
N GLU A 716 23.56 -10.62 16.54
CA GLU A 716 22.41 -9.91 16.03
C GLU A 716 21.16 -10.75 16.33
N ALA A 717 20.10 -10.09 16.79
CA ALA A 717 18.78 -10.69 17.00
C ALA A 717 17.78 -9.93 16.13
N ILE A 718 17.30 -10.56 15.06
CA ILE A 718 16.30 -10.01 14.15
C ILE A 718 14.95 -10.64 14.46
N GLY A 719 13.92 -9.80 14.59
CA GLY A 719 12.58 -10.20 14.99
C GLY A 719 12.44 -10.40 16.50
N THR A 720 11.21 -10.62 16.92
CA THR A 720 10.83 -10.78 18.33
C THR A 720 11.52 -11.98 18.97
N ALA A 721 12.24 -11.76 20.07
CA ALA A 721 12.83 -12.85 20.86
C ALA A 721 11.76 -13.63 21.65
N LEU A 722 12.02 -14.89 22.02
CA LEU A 722 11.04 -15.73 22.75
C LEU A 722 11.05 -15.48 24.26
N LYS A 723 12.26 -15.38 24.83
CA LYS A 723 12.56 -15.06 26.23
C LYS A 723 13.66 -13.99 26.24
N LEU A 724 13.29 -12.73 25.96
CA LEU A 724 14.25 -11.67 25.61
C LEU A 724 15.26 -11.43 26.71
N ASP A 725 14.83 -11.20 27.96
CA ASP A 725 15.75 -10.89 29.05
C ASP A 725 16.80 -12.01 29.23
N GLU A 726 16.37 -13.27 29.18
CA GLU A 726 17.27 -14.43 29.26
C GLU A 726 18.22 -14.51 28.05
N GLU A 727 17.67 -14.47 26.85
CA GLU A 727 18.44 -14.66 25.61
C GLU A 727 19.42 -13.51 25.35
N PHE A 728 19.03 -12.29 25.71
CA PHE A 728 19.89 -11.11 25.60
C PHE A 728 20.97 -11.16 26.68
N SER A 729 20.62 -11.57 27.90
CA SER A 729 21.59 -11.78 28.98
C SER A 729 22.68 -12.79 28.60
N TRP A 730 22.33 -13.91 27.97
CA TRP A 730 23.32 -14.88 27.51
C TRP A 730 24.35 -14.28 26.55
N ARG A 731 23.92 -13.41 25.64
CA ARG A 731 24.82 -12.73 24.69
C ARG A 731 25.74 -11.74 25.43
N VAL A 732 25.20 -10.93 26.34
CA VAL A 732 26.00 -10.01 27.16
C VAL A 732 27.05 -10.77 27.98
N GLU A 733 26.66 -11.85 28.66
CA GLU A 733 27.57 -12.66 29.47
C GLU A 733 28.63 -13.39 28.64
N ALA A 734 28.29 -13.82 27.41
CA ALA A 734 29.26 -14.38 26.48
C ALA A 734 30.35 -13.34 26.11
N LEU A 735 29.96 -12.10 25.82
CA LEU A 735 30.90 -11.01 25.50
C LEU A 735 31.71 -10.56 26.72
N ARG A 736 31.13 -10.65 27.92
CA ARG A 736 31.81 -10.33 29.17
C ARG A 736 32.99 -11.26 29.43
N GLY A 737 32.88 -12.52 29.03
CA GLY A 737 33.93 -13.54 29.13
C GLY A 737 35.15 -13.32 28.22
N ASP A 738 35.07 -12.43 27.23
CA ASP A 738 36.17 -12.17 26.31
C ASP A 738 37.23 -11.22 26.93
N PRO A 739 38.52 -11.57 26.93
CA PRO A 739 39.58 -10.66 27.32
C PRO A 739 39.73 -9.60 26.21
N GLY A 740 39.09 -8.45 26.38
CA GLY A 740 39.20 -7.33 25.44
C GLY A 740 40.66 -6.95 25.15
N SER A 741 40.93 -6.49 23.92
CA SER A 741 42.28 -6.20 23.43
C SER A 741 43.02 -5.09 24.22
N HIS A 742 42.29 -4.33 25.04
CA HIS A 742 42.79 -3.20 25.83
C HIS A 742 43.40 -3.54 27.20
N SER A 743 43.51 -4.82 27.58
CA SER A 743 43.96 -5.23 28.93
C SER A 743 45.45 -5.62 29.07
N GLY A 744 46.31 -5.39 28.06
CA GLY A 744 47.71 -5.81 28.14
C GLY A 744 48.71 -4.89 27.43
N GLY A 745 49.33 -3.96 28.17
CA GLY A 745 50.34 -3.09 27.59
C GLY A 745 51.19 -2.20 28.51
N ASP A 746 51.21 -2.41 29.83
CA ASP A 746 52.22 -1.78 30.70
C ASP A 746 53.11 -2.86 31.35
N ASN A 747 54.33 -2.99 30.83
CA ASN A 747 55.48 -3.54 31.53
C ASN A 747 56.74 -2.81 31.02
N PRO A 748 57.69 -2.44 31.90
CA PRO A 748 58.42 -1.17 31.92
C PRO A 748 59.50 -0.96 30.87
#